data_AF-A0A3A8K435-F1
#
_entry.id   AF-A0A3A8K435-F1
#
_cell.length_a   1.000
_cell.length_b   1.000
_cell.length_c   1.000
_cell.angle_alpha   90.00
_cell.angle_beta   90.00
_cell.angle_gamma   90.00
#
_symmetry.space_group_name_H-M   'P 1'
#
loop_
_entity.id
_entity.type
_entity.pdbx_description
1 polymer ?
#
loop_
_entity_poly.entity_id
_entity_poly.type
_entity_poly.pdbx_seq_one_letter_code
_entity_poly.pdbx_strand_id
1 'polypeptide(L)'
;MSSEPQKSPYDVLGLPRDADARAIKKAYFERVRQHPPETFPEEFRRLREAYELLSDPEARQAWDASHSASEEGPEAARLREAIDLFNADDKEAGRAVLTQLLAEQPGSHEARDLLGRHFLFEGRPQEALAEFDLLVAQRPEDWEAHLHRGWALHQLQRLKDAADAFWRAGKLGPAQVGPRIALAECLEELGQVGDALGALAEAQGLPGVKPMDVLALKVRRAAMMLHHGRDAEAKRELDGLEAAVPRDADQELRRWTGGRLAAAAANLFAQQKSEAANRLLERSRRINPDSATEVAYPVRVTVDVDALPEPGREWLEAEAERLGGWRTLGTWAWPAILTFSLAVATLLSLAFCFLSPDVRGVFDWVGFTVIAAGLSVATVAAARAFLRAAETPFGKFTTIHPLHLVQVTGDRLIVWPFVHLQDVKLLNHQNNGVYSHTSVQLRFSQLRLVVPMRGEEKAELFAQELLGRRRRVLELLNRGMLDAESGVEQLPATLLARGGSRGHVRAEGRARFPVRGMLAAAAGAALVVALSVAPHARAVDENIWGLALNQRDLGPTLAYLRDLPEARFAPRAQARVDAELSRARERLTAGLDPGSAAAPSVPFFADLLEAVARDHSRRVVVEWTAADAPDALPEGFTAKALAAARSSREEQLVAAWQRRMDEALGQGVLLVDAGRTSPREGPPLRTLRVQERLRSGAGATPVEAVWSVTVTSPGSDAPILSLELAVPVSSPADPHVAEALFRAWVDRWHLPGTGNPRPLLLTASTLAQEATP
;
A
#
# COMPACT_ATOMS: atom_id res chain seq x y z
N MET A 1 69.01 -26.40 74.02
CA MET A 1 68.26 -27.55 73.48
C MET A 1 68.15 -27.32 71.99
N SER A 2 68.97 -28.01 71.20
CA SER A 2 69.00 -27.86 69.74
C SER A 2 67.76 -28.56 69.17
N SER A 3 66.76 -27.80 68.72
CA SER A 3 65.62 -28.34 68.00
C SER A 3 66.06 -28.76 66.60
N GLU A 4 66.13 -30.07 66.35
CA GLU A 4 66.28 -30.61 64.99
C GLU A 4 65.16 -30.06 64.09
N PRO A 5 65.43 -29.78 62.80
CA PRO A 5 64.41 -29.36 61.85
C PRO A 5 63.30 -30.42 61.77
N GLN A 6 62.07 -30.00 61.98
CA GLN A 6 60.89 -30.86 61.95
C GLN A 6 60.69 -31.38 60.51
N LYS A 7 60.98 -32.67 60.29
CA LYS A 7 60.87 -33.30 58.95
C LYS A 7 59.41 -33.41 58.52
N SER A 8 59.13 -33.15 57.24
CA SER A 8 57.79 -33.27 56.67
C SER A 8 57.25 -34.70 56.83
N PRO A 9 55.94 -34.92 57.07
CA PRO A 9 55.32 -36.24 57.06
C PRO A 9 55.63 -37.04 55.79
N TYR A 10 55.75 -36.35 54.65
CA TYR A 10 56.14 -36.95 53.37
C TYR A 10 57.58 -37.45 53.37
N ASP A 11 58.51 -36.71 53.96
CA ASP A 11 59.93 -37.11 54.10
C ASP A 11 60.11 -38.26 55.11
N VAL A 12 59.31 -38.25 56.17
CA VAL A 12 59.27 -39.30 57.19
C VAL A 12 58.81 -40.64 56.60
N LEU A 13 57.97 -40.64 55.56
CA LEU A 13 57.61 -41.84 54.79
C LEU A 13 58.44 -42.03 53.50
N GLY A 14 59.15 -40.99 53.04
CA GLY A 14 59.95 -40.99 51.81
C GLY A 14 59.10 -41.00 50.54
N LEU A 15 57.99 -40.27 50.53
CA LEU A 15 57.04 -40.23 49.44
C LEU A 15 56.90 -38.81 48.86
N PRO A 16 56.59 -38.68 47.57
CA PRO A 16 56.23 -37.39 46.98
C PRO A 16 54.82 -36.95 47.43
N ARG A 17 54.53 -35.65 47.37
CA ARG A 17 53.27 -35.05 47.84
C ARG A 17 52.03 -35.46 47.05
N ASP A 18 52.18 -35.97 45.85
CA ASP A 18 51.11 -36.49 44.98
C ASP A 18 50.83 -37.99 45.21
N ALA A 19 51.52 -38.63 46.16
CA ALA A 19 51.37 -40.06 46.44
C ALA A 19 49.92 -40.43 46.76
N ASP A 20 49.44 -41.51 46.13
CA ASP A 20 48.12 -42.06 46.37
C ASP A 20 48.05 -42.80 47.73
N ALA A 21 46.84 -43.02 48.23
CA ALA A 21 46.63 -43.68 49.53
C ALA A 21 47.27 -45.09 49.60
N ARG A 22 47.41 -45.77 48.45
CA ARG A 22 48.04 -47.08 48.35
C ARG A 22 49.55 -46.99 48.53
N ALA A 23 50.21 -46.01 47.93
CA ALA A 23 51.64 -45.74 48.09
C ALA A 23 51.97 -45.34 49.53
N ILE A 24 51.14 -44.49 50.16
CA ILE A 24 51.28 -44.06 51.57
C ILE A 24 51.25 -45.26 52.51
N LYS A 25 50.25 -46.13 52.36
CA LYS A 25 50.12 -47.36 53.16
C LYS A 25 51.30 -48.31 52.95
N LYS A 26 51.74 -48.49 51.70
CA LYS A 26 52.87 -49.37 51.37
C LYS A 26 54.18 -48.88 52.01
N ALA A 27 54.49 -47.58 51.86
CA ALA A 27 55.71 -46.99 52.40
C ALA A 27 55.76 -47.04 53.93
N TYR A 28 54.63 -46.83 54.60
CA TYR A 28 54.53 -46.98 56.06
C TYR A 28 54.91 -48.40 56.52
N PHE A 29 54.34 -49.45 55.92
CA PHE A 29 54.67 -50.83 56.30
C PHE A 29 56.13 -51.20 55.98
N GLU A 30 56.70 -50.68 54.89
CA GLU A 30 58.12 -50.88 54.55
C GLU A 30 59.05 -50.20 55.57
N ARG A 31 58.75 -48.96 55.97
CA ARG A 31 59.52 -48.21 56.98
C ARG A 31 59.39 -48.82 58.37
N VAL A 32 58.21 -49.29 58.77
CA VAL A 32 58.00 -49.97 60.06
C VAL A 32 58.77 -51.30 60.17
N ARG A 33 58.93 -52.03 59.05
CA ARG A 33 59.77 -53.25 59.03
C ARG A 33 61.25 -52.93 59.24
N GLN A 34 61.71 -51.77 58.78
CA GLN A 34 63.09 -51.29 58.95
C GLN A 34 63.30 -50.67 60.34
N HIS A 35 62.25 -50.10 60.93
CA HIS A 35 62.26 -49.48 62.26
C HIS A 35 61.18 -50.09 63.17
N PRO A 36 61.38 -51.32 63.70
CA PRO A 36 60.42 -51.97 64.58
C PRO A 36 60.26 -51.23 65.92
N PRO A 37 59.06 -51.28 66.55
CA PRO A 37 58.76 -50.53 67.77
C PRO A 37 59.59 -50.97 68.99
N GLU A 38 60.10 -52.20 69.00
CA GLU A 38 60.92 -52.73 70.10
C GLU A 38 62.35 -52.19 70.11
N THR A 39 62.87 -51.77 68.94
CA THR A 39 64.27 -51.33 68.76
C THR A 39 64.38 -49.84 68.46
N PHE A 40 63.36 -49.25 67.84
CA PHE A 40 63.34 -47.84 67.39
C PHE A 40 62.01 -47.17 67.79
N PRO A 41 61.74 -46.99 69.09
CA PRO A 41 60.45 -46.51 69.58
C PRO A 41 60.13 -45.06 69.17
N GLU A 42 61.14 -44.21 69.04
CA GLU A 42 60.98 -42.80 68.65
C GLU A 42 60.78 -42.64 67.14
N GLU A 43 61.54 -43.36 66.31
CA GLU A 43 61.33 -43.36 64.85
C GLU A 43 59.99 -44.01 64.49
N PHE A 44 59.60 -45.09 65.18
CA PHE A 44 58.30 -45.70 64.98
C PHE A 44 57.15 -44.76 65.33
N ARG A 45 57.27 -43.96 66.41
CA ARG A 45 56.28 -42.94 66.76
C ARG A 45 56.12 -41.90 65.64
N ARG A 46 57.23 -41.39 65.10
CA ARG A 46 57.24 -40.44 63.97
C ARG A 46 56.64 -41.03 62.69
N LEU A 47 56.97 -42.28 62.37
CA LEU A 47 56.39 -42.99 61.20
C LEU A 47 54.88 -43.15 61.33
N ARG A 48 54.41 -43.45 62.54
CA ARG A 48 52.98 -43.62 62.83
C ARG A 48 52.24 -42.28 62.76
N GLU A 49 52.77 -41.23 63.36
CA GLU A 49 52.20 -39.88 63.30
C GLU A 49 52.12 -39.36 61.85
N ALA A 50 53.17 -39.58 61.05
CA ALA A 50 53.19 -39.22 59.64
C ALA A 50 52.16 -40.02 58.82
N TYR A 51 52.00 -41.31 59.10
CA TYR A 51 51.00 -42.15 58.44
C TYR A 51 49.57 -41.75 58.85
N GLU A 52 49.30 -41.54 60.13
CA GLU A 52 47.98 -41.12 60.62
C GLU A 52 47.54 -39.81 59.96
N LEU A 53 48.43 -38.81 59.91
CA LEU A 53 48.18 -37.53 59.25
C LEU A 53 47.96 -37.65 57.73
N LEU A 54 48.78 -38.45 57.03
CA LEU A 54 48.69 -38.59 55.56
C LEU A 54 47.61 -39.56 55.09
N SER A 55 47.13 -40.45 55.96
CA SER A 55 46.09 -41.43 55.65
C SER A 55 44.68 -40.84 55.66
N ASP A 56 44.47 -39.76 56.41
CA ASP A 56 43.22 -39.01 56.45
C ASP A 56 43.24 -37.90 55.38
N PRO A 57 42.34 -37.94 54.37
CA PRO A 57 42.28 -36.92 53.32
C PRO A 57 42.09 -35.50 53.84
N GLU A 58 41.28 -35.30 54.88
CA GLU A 58 40.99 -33.96 55.42
C GLU A 58 42.20 -33.41 56.20
N ALA A 59 42.82 -34.26 57.03
CA ALA A 59 44.02 -33.89 57.78
C ALA A 59 45.22 -33.64 56.87
N ARG A 60 45.39 -34.43 55.80
CA ARG A 60 46.40 -34.22 54.75
C ARG A 60 46.19 -32.88 54.06
N GLN A 61 44.96 -32.58 53.64
CA GLN A 61 44.64 -31.32 52.96
C GLN A 61 44.86 -30.11 53.87
N ALA A 62 44.49 -30.19 55.15
CA ALA A 62 44.73 -29.13 56.13
C ALA A 62 46.23 -28.93 56.42
N TRP A 63 47.01 -30.01 56.47
CA TRP A 63 48.46 -29.93 56.62
C TRP A 63 49.12 -29.32 55.37
N ASP A 64 48.73 -29.77 54.17
CA ASP A 64 49.22 -29.25 52.89
C ASP A 64 48.87 -27.76 52.73
N ALA A 65 47.66 -27.35 53.12
CA ALA A 65 47.21 -25.95 53.08
C ALA A 65 47.97 -25.03 54.06
N SER A 66 48.34 -25.54 55.24
CA SER A 66 49.06 -24.76 56.26
C SER A 66 50.57 -24.69 56.02
N HIS A 67 51.15 -25.72 55.39
CA HIS A 67 52.59 -25.81 55.16
C HIS A 67 53.02 -25.38 53.75
N SER A 68 52.09 -25.31 52.78
CA SER A 68 52.35 -24.64 51.49
C SER A 68 52.68 -23.15 51.67
N ALA A 69 51.98 -22.45 52.56
CA ALA A 69 52.25 -21.05 52.90
C ALA A 69 53.57 -20.84 53.68
N SER A 70 54.10 -21.87 54.33
CA SER A 70 55.33 -21.79 55.14
C SER A 70 56.60 -22.15 54.36
N GLU A 71 56.47 -22.78 53.18
CA GLU A 71 57.56 -23.12 52.26
C GLU A 71 57.70 -22.14 51.08
N GLU A 72 56.72 -21.25 50.88
CA GLU A 72 56.81 -20.18 49.89
C GLU A 72 57.92 -19.19 50.28
N GLY A 73 58.87 -18.95 49.35
CA GLY A 73 59.94 -17.98 49.57
C GLY A 73 59.38 -16.57 49.85
N PRO A 74 60.15 -15.68 50.50
CA PRO A 74 59.68 -14.35 50.91
C PRO A 74 59.19 -13.48 49.73
N GLU A 75 59.66 -13.74 48.51
CA GLU A 75 59.17 -13.10 47.29
C GLU A 75 57.75 -13.57 46.92
N ALA A 76 57.50 -14.89 46.89
CA ALA A 76 56.20 -15.46 46.55
C ALA A 76 55.09 -15.03 47.53
N ALA A 77 55.42 -14.97 48.83
CA ALA A 77 54.50 -14.48 49.86
C ALA A 77 54.09 -13.01 49.62
N ARG A 78 55.03 -12.15 49.23
CA ARG A 78 54.74 -10.74 48.91
C ARG A 78 54.01 -10.55 47.59
N LEU A 79 54.29 -11.38 46.59
CA LEU A 79 53.51 -11.40 45.34
C LEU A 79 52.07 -11.80 45.61
N ARG A 80 51.85 -12.82 46.47
CA ARG A 80 50.51 -13.23 46.92
C ARG A 80 49.80 -12.11 47.67
N GLU A 81 50.48 -11.49 48.63
CA GLU A 81 49.96 -10.34 49.39
C GLU A 81 49.50 -9.22 48.45
N ALA A 82 50.32 -8.86 47.46
CA ALA A 82 49.93 -7.87 46.46
C ALA A 82 48.68 -8.29 45.67
N ILE A 83 48.62 -9.54 45.19
CA ILE A 83 47.45 -10.08 44.48
C ILE A 83 46.19 -10.01 45.35
N ASP A 84 46.28 -10.39 46.62
CA ASP A 84 45.15 -10.39 47.55
C ASP A 84 44.66 -8.95 47.83
N LEU A 85 45.59 -8.00 47.97
CA LEU A 85 45.26 -6.58 48.08
C LEU A 85 44.56 -6.04 46.83
N PHE A 86 45.02 -6.43 45.63
CA PHE A 86 44.35 -6.07 44.39
C PHE A 86 42.96 -6.69 44.25
N ASN A 87 42.79 -7.95 44.67
CA ASN A 87 41.48 -8.61 44.71
C ASN A 87 40.53 -7.95 45.71
N ALA A 88 41.07 -7.36 46.79
CA ALA A 88 40.33 -6.56 47.76
C ALA A 88 40.06 -5.10 47.30
N ASP A 89 40.44 -4.75 46.06
CA ASP A 89 40.38 -3.41 45.46
C ASP A 89 41.26 -2.35 46.16
N ASP A 90 42.18 -2.76 47.06
CA ASP A 90 43.18 -1.89 47.68
C ASP A 90 44.44 -1.79 46.80
N LYS A 91 44.27 -0.98 45.75
CA LYS A 91 45.27 -0.80 44.68
C LYS A 91 46.54 -0.11 45.15
N GLU A 92 46.42 0.86 46.06
CA GLU A 92 47.58 1.59 46.58
C GLU A 92 48.47 0.68 47.43
N ALA A 93 47.86 -0.10 48.33
CA ALA A 93 48.60 -1.04 49.17
C ALA A 93 49.26 -2.13 48.33
N GLY A 94 48.53 -2.72 47.37
CA GLY A 94 49.08 -3.74 46.48
C GLY A 94 50.31 -3.24 45.69
N ARG A 95 50.25 -2.01 45.16
CA ARG A 95 51.40 -1.41 44.46
C ARG A 95 52.55 -1.05 45.40
N ALA A 96 52.25 -0.61 46.63
CA ALA A 96 53.29 -0.32 47.63
C ALA A 96 54.11 -1.59 47.95
N VAL A 97 53.44 -2.72 48.14
CA VAL A 97 54.08 -4.03 48.36
C VAL A 97 54.98 -4.41 47.18
N LEU A 98 54.49 -4.29 45.94
CA LEU A 98 55.29 -4.58 44.75
C LEU A 98 56.47 -3.62 44.55
N THR A 99 56.27 -2.33 44.82
CA THR A 99 57.33 -1.31 44.71
C THR A 99 58.42 -1.55 45.74
N GLN A 100 58.04 -1.89 46.98
CA GLN A 100 58.99 -2.27 48.02
C GLN A 100 59.74 -3.56 47.64
N LEU A 101 59.04 -4.56 47.14
CA LEU A 101 59.66 -5.80 46.66
C LEU A 101 60.67 -5.52 45.55
N LEU A 102 60.36 -4.65 44.58
CA LEU A 102 61.26 -4.26 43.50
C LEU A 102 62.42 -3.38 43.97
N ALA A 103 62.27 -2.61 45.06
CA ALA A 103 63.36 -1.86 45.67
C ALA A 103 64.37 -2.80 46.36
N GLU A 104 63.88 -3.85 47.02
CA GLU A 104 64.72 -4.85 47.68
C GLU A 104 65.30 -5.87 46.68
N GLN A 105 64.54 -6.19 45.62
CA GLN A 105 64.88 -7.19 44.60
C GLN A 105 64.57 -6.65 43.18
N PRO A 106 65.44 -5.80 42.61
CA PRO A 106 65.20 -5.16 41.30
C PRO A 106 65.09 -6.14 40.12
N GLY A 107 65.57 -7.37 40.29
CA GLY A 107 65.53 -8.46 39.31
C GLY A 107 64.28 -9.35 39.40
N SER A 108 63.32 -9.05 40.28
CA SER A 108 62.04 -9.76 40.33
C SER A 108 61.20 -9.42 39.10
N HIS A 109 61.27 -10.28 38.09
CA HIS A 109 60.53 -10.11 36.83
C HIS A 109 59.03 -10.25 37.03
N GLU A 110 58.59 -11.19 37.88
CA GLU A 110 57.17 -11.43 38.19
C GLU A 110 56.55 -10.25 38.92
N ALA A 111 57.26 -9.64 39.88
CA ALA A 111 56.78 -8.42 40.56
C ALA A 111 56.65 -7.25 39.59
N ARG A 112 57.60 -7.11 38.65
CA ARG A 112 57.59 -6.06 37.63
C ARG A 112 56.46 -6.24 36.62
N ASP A 113 56.24 -7.48 36.13
CA ASP A 113 55.13 -7.81 35.25
C ASP A 113 53.78 -7.54 35.90
N LEU A 114 53.62 -8.01 37.15
CA LEU A 114 52.38 -7.81 37.92
C LEU A 114 52.11 -6.33 38.14
N LEU A 115 53.11 -5.54 38.55
CA LEU A 115 52.98 -4.09 38.72
C LEU A 115 52.55 -3.40 37.42
N GLY A 116 53.20 -3.72 36.30
CA GLY A 116 52.87 -3.17 34.98
C GLY A 116 51.45 -3.52 34.54
N ARG A 117 51.00 -4.75 34.76
CA ARG A 117 49.63 -5.19 34.42
C ARG A 117 48.57 -4.47 35.25
N HIS A 118 48.85 -4.22 36.53
CA HIS A 118 47.96 -3.44 37.38
C HIS A 118 47.88 -1.97 36.94
N PHE A 119 49.00 -1.36 36.52
CA PHE A 119 48.95 -0.03 35.90
C PHE A 119 48.09 -0.01 34.62
N LEU A 120 48.15 -1.03 33.77
CA LEU A 120 47.27 -1.13 32.59
C LEU A 120 45.79 -1.25 32.96
N PHE A 121 45.46 -2.05 33.97
CA PHE A 121 44.08 -2.23 34.42
C PHE A 121 43.47 -0.91 34.94
N GLU A 122 44.30 -0.05 35.55
CA GLU A 122 43.90 1.26 36.05
C GLU A 122 43.84 2.37 35.00
N GLY A 123 44.20 2.06 33.74
CA GLY A 123 44.28 3.08 32.69
C GLY A 123 45.46 4.03 32.86
N ARG A 124 46.57 3.55 33.45
CA ARG A 124 47.86 4.24 33.59
C ARG A 124 48.92 3.64 32.65
N PRO A 125 48.73 3.74 31.32
CA PRO A 125 49.55 2.99 30.38
C PRO A 125 50.97 3.53 30.22
N GLN A 126 51.26 4.78 30.60
CA GLN A 126 52.62 5.33 30.59
C GLN A 126 53.50 4.65 31.65
N GLU A 127 53.01 4.52 32.88
CA GLU A 127 53.71 3.85 33.97
C GLU A 127 53.86 2.35 33.68
N ALA A 128 52.82 1.72 33.15
CA ALA A 128 52.90 0.34 32.69
C ALA A 128 53.98 0.13 31.63
N LEU A 129 54.03 1.02 30.62
CA LEU A 129 55.02 0.95 29.56
C LEU A 129 56.45 1.06 30.11
N ALA A 130 56.69 1.91 31.10
CA ALA A 130 58.00 2.04 31.73
C ALA A 130 58.45 0.72 32.39
N GLU A 131 57.56 0.05 33.12
CA GLU A 131 57.88 -1.24 33.74
C GLU A 131 58.11 -2.34 32.70
N PHE A 132 57.29 -2.40 31.64
CA PHE A 132 57.50 -3.38 30.57
C PHE A 132 58.73 -3.09 29.70
N ASP A 133 59.10 -1.82 29.48
CA ASP A 133 60.34 -1.46 28.79
C ASP A 133 61.57 -1.93 29.59
N LEU A 134 61.54 -1.80 30.92
CA LEU A 134 62.58 -2.34 31.81
C LEU A 134 62.62 -3.87 31.76
N LEU A 135 61.46 -4.53 31.75
CA LEU A 135 61.36 -5.98 31.67
C LEU A 135 61.90 -6.52 30.33
N VAL A 136 61.55 -5.89 29.21
CA VAL A 136 62.06 -6.25 27.88
C VAL A 136 63.56 -5.96 27.74
N ALA A 137 64.08 -4.91 28.38
CA ALA A 137 65.52 -4.62 28.39
C ALA A 137 66.31 -5.71 29.14
N GLN A 138 65.75 -6.26 30.22
CA GLN A 138 66.36 -7.34 30.99
C GLN A 138 66.18 -8.71 30.31
N ARG A 139 65.03 -8.95 29.68
CA ARG A 139 64.67 -10.20 29.00
C ARG A 139 64.12 -9.94 27.59
N PRO A 140 65.00 -9.73 26.59
CA PRO A 140 64.56 -9.44 25.22
C PRO A 140 63.77 -10.57 24.55
N GLU A 141 63.92 -11.81 25.02
CA GLU A 141 63.26 -13.01 24.49
C GLU A 141 61.94 -13.36 25.21
N ASP A 142 61.55 -12.57 26.22
CA ASP A 142 60.31 -12.79 26.96
C ASP A 142 59.09 -12.30 26.15
N TRP A 143 58.34 -13.25 25.63
CA TRP A 143 57.18 -12.96 24.79
C TRP A 143 56.01 -12.33 25.58
N GLU A 144 55.86 -12.61 26.87
CA GLU A 144 54.81 -12.01 27.72
C GLU A 144 55.10 -10.53 27.95
N ALA A 145 56.37 -10.20 28.21
CA ALA A 145 56.82 -8.83 28.35
C ALA A 145 56.54 -8.01 27.08
N HIS A 146 56.82 -8.56 25.89
CA HIS A 146 56.47 -7.91 24.61
C HIS A 146 54.96 -7.79 24.39
N LEU A 147 54.17 -8.79 24.82
CA LEU A 147 52.71 -8.75 24.72
C LEU A 147 52.13 -7.63 25.59
N HIS A 148 52.50 -7.57 26.88
CA HIS A 148 52.00 -6.55 27.79
C HIS A 148 52.50 -5.14 27.42
N ARG A 149 53.74 -5.03 26.94
CA ARG A 149 54.25 -3.80 26.32
C ARG A 149 53.40 -3.36 25.14
N GLY A 150 52.98 -4.29 24.28
CA GLY A 150 52.08 -4.02 23.16
C GLY A 150 50.73 -3.46 23.61
N TRP A 151 50.14 -4.02 24.66
CA TRP A 151 48.89 -3.51 25.25
C TRP A 151 49.03 -2.10 25.83
N ALA A 152 50.15 -1.81 26.50
CA ALA A 152 50.46 -0.45 26.97
C ALA A 152 50.53 0.54 25.81
N LEU A 153 51.25 0.18 24.74
CA LEU A 153 51.38 1.02 23.54
C LEU A 153 50.06 1.21 22.80
N HIS A 154 49.19 0.20 22.79
CA HIS A 154 47.85 0.26 22.20
C HIS A 154 46.95 1.27 22.94
N GLN A 155 46.91 1.22 24.28
CA GLN A 155 46.17 2.22 25.08
C GLN A 155 46.73 3.64 24.89
N LEU A 156 48.03 3.78 24.64
CA LEU A 156 48.68 5.05 24.31
C LEU A 156 48.44 5.53 22.87
N GLN A 157 47.67 4.79 22.07
CA GLN A 157 47.43 5.06 20.65
C GLN A 157 48.72 5.08 19.80
N ARG A 158 49.80 4.45 20.28
CA ARG A 158 51.05 4.22 19.54
C ARG A 158 50.96 2.93 18.74
N LEU A 159 49.97 2.88 17.84
CA LEU A 159 49.54 1.65 17.17
C LEU A 159 50.67 0.95 16.39
N LYS A 160 51.58 1.68 15.74
CA LYS A 160 52.71 1.06 15.02
C LYS A 160 53.67 0.34 15.97
N ASP A 161 54.05 0.99 17.07
CA ASP A 161 54.94 0.40 18.07
C ASP A 161 54.27 -0.78 18.79
N ALA A 162 52.96 -0.70 18.98
CA ALA A 162 52.15 -1.77 19.55
C ALA A 162 52.13 -2.99 18.62
N ALA A 163 51.88 -2.80 17.32
CA ALA A 163 51.92 -3.85 16.31
C ALA A 163 53.30 -4.52 16.27
N ASP A 164 54.39 -3.75 16.32
CA ASP A 164 55.76 -4.30 16.38
C ASP A 164 55.99 -5.14 17.64
N ALA A 165 55.50 -4.69 18.80
CA ALA A 165 55.60 -5.42 20.06
C ALA A 165 54.79 -6.73 20.02
N PHE A 166 53.55 -6.70 19.52
CA PHE A 166 52.72 -7.90 19.35
C PHE A 166 53.32 -8.88 18.33
N TRP A 167 53.92 -8.39 17.25
CA TRP A 167 54.62 -9.22 16.27
C TRP A 167 55.85 -9.91 16.89
N ARG A 168 56.66 -9.18 17.68
CA ARG A 168 57.79 -9.78 18.42
C ARG A 168 57.31 -10.84 19.41
N ALA A 169 56.26 -10.55 20.17
CA ALA A 169 55.64 -11.51 21.07
C ALA A 169 55.18 -12.79 20.33
N GLY A 170 54.54 -12.64 19.17
CA GLY A 170 54.10 -13.78 18.35
C GLY A 170 55.23 -14.60 17.70
N LYS A 171 56.40 -13.98 17.47
CA LYS A 171 57.60 -14.64 16.94
C LYS A 171 58.37 -15.40 18.03
N LEU A 172 58.43 -14.84 19.23
CA LEU A 172 59.16 -15.39 20.38
C LEU A 172 58.35 -16.45 21.14
N GLY A 173 57.03 -16.27 21.23
CA GLY A 173 56.14 -17.16 21.98
C GLY A 173 55.75 -18.41 21.18
N PRO A 174 56.04 -19.63 21.67
CA PRO A 174 55.59 -20.85 21.01
C PRO A 174 54.07 -21.05 21.22
N ALA A 175 53.36 -21.30 20.11
CA ALA A 175 51.99 -21.84 20.05
C ALA A 175 50.83 -21.01 20.66
N GLN A 176 51.04 -19.74 21.04
CA GLN A 176 49.96 -18.91 21.56
C GLN A 176 49.26 -18.07 20.48
N VAL A 177 47.93 -18.07 20.51
CA VAL A 177 47.08 -17.28 19.60
C VAL A 177 46.94 -15.82 20.03
N GLY A 178 47.09 -15.52 21.33
CA GLY A 178 46.85 -14.20 21.93
C GLY A 178 47.63 -13.06 21.24
N PRO A 179 48.97 -13.14 21.11
CA PRO A 179 49.76 -12.11 20.44
C PRO A 179 49.35 -11.85 18.99
N ARG A 180 48.96 -12.88 18.25
CA ARG A 180 48.52 -12.75 16.84
C ARG A 180 47.12 -12.14 16.72
N ILE A 181 46.23 -12.41 17.67
CA ILE A 181 44.91 -11.73 17.74
C ILE A 181 45.12 -10.25 18.04
N ALA A 182 45.93 -9.91 19.04
CA ALA A 182 46.23 -8.52 19.41
C ALA A 182 46.92 -7.75 18.27
N LEU A 183 47.85 -8.42 17.57
CA LEU A 183 48.45 -7.88 16.33
C LEU A 183 47.38 -7.60 15.27
N ALA A 184 46.47 -8.54 15.02
CA ALA A 184 45.41 -8.36 14.03
C ALA A 184 44.47 -7.21 14.37
N GLU A 185 44.06 -7.06 15.64
CA GLU A 185 43.25 -5.94 16.11
C GLU A 185 43.98 -4.60 15.87
N CYS A 186 45.27 -4.53 16.21
CA CYS A 186 46.06 -3.33 16.01
C CYS A 186 46.26 -2.99 14.52
N LEU A 187 46.49 -4.00 13.66
CA LEU A 187 46.59 -3.84 12.21
C LEU A 187 45.26 -3.41 11.59
N GLU A 188 44.13 -3.89 12.12
CA GLU A 188 42.79 -3.46 11.70
C GLU A 188 42.58 -1.97 11.97
N GLU A 189 42.93 -1.50 13.18
CA GLU A 189 42.85 -0.07 13.54
C GLU A 189 43.79 0.81 12.70
N LEU A 190 44.95 0.28 12.30
CA LEU A 190 45.86 0.92 11.34
C LEU A 190 45.33 0.93 9.89
N GLY A 191 44.20 0.28 9.61
CA GLY A 191 43.63 0.14 8.27
C GLY A 191 44.33 -0.92 7.40
N GLN A 192 45.27 -1.68 7.95
CA GLN A 192 46.02 -2.76 7.28
C GLN A 192 45.24 -4.08 7.34
N VAL A 193 44.03 -4.07 6.78
CA VAL A 193 43.07 -5.19 6.89
C VAL A 193 43.60 -6.49 6.27
N GLY A 194 44.41 -6.41 5.22
CA GLY A 194 45.04 -7.58 4.59
C GLY A 194 45.96 -8.32 5.55
N ASP A 195 46.87 -7.58 6.18
CA ASP A 195 47.85 -8.11 7.13
C ASP A 195 47.17 -8.59 8.42
N ALA A 196 46.12 -7.87 8.87
CA ALA A 196 45.30 -8.30 10.00
C ALA A 196 44.65 -9.68 9.77
N LEU A 197 44.07 -9.91 8.58
CA LEU A 197 43.52 -11.21 8.21
C LEU A 197 44.59 -12.29 8.07
N GLY A 198 45.80 -11.92 7.65
CA GLY A 198 46.97 -12.78 7.61
C GLY A 198 47.40 -13.24 9.00
N ALA A 199 47.52 -12.31 9.95
CA ALA A 199 47.87 -12.60 11.34
C ALA A 199 46.86 -13.57 12.01
N LEU A 200 45.56 -13.39 11.75
CA LEU A 200 44.54 -14.34 12.23
C LEU A 200 44.63 -15.71 11.52
N ALA A 201 45.00 -15.75 10.24
CA ALA A 201 45.21 -17.02 9.52
C ALA A 201 46.43 -17.78 10.05
N GLU A 202 47.52 -17.07 10.37
CA GLU A 202 48.67 -17.66 11.05
C GLU A 202 48.29 -18.21 12.43
N ALA A 203 47.48 -17.47 13.19
CA ALA A 203 46.98 -17.93 14.49
C ALA A 203 46.17 -19.24 14.39
N GLN A 204 45.40 -19.41 13.31
CA GLN A 204 44.65 -20.65 13.05
C GLN A 204 45.56 -21.84 12.75
N GLY A 205 46.73 -21.61 12.16
CA GLY A 205 47.68 -22.64 11.74
C GLY A 205 48.70 -23.05 12.80
N LEU A 206 48.66 -22.44 13.99
CA LEU A 206 49.60 -22.76 15.07
C LEU A 206 49.39 -24.20 15.60
N PRO A 207 50.47 -24.93 15.91
CA PRO A 207 50.36 -26.27 16.48
C PRO A 207 49.77 -26.20 17.89
N GLY A 208 48.87 -27.13 18.23
CA GLY A 208 48.29 -27.22 19.58
C GLY A 208 47.11 -26.29 19.86
N VAL A 209 46.65 -25.48 18.89
CA VAL A 209 45.43 -24.67 19.04
C VAL A 209 44.21 -25.57 19.13
N LYS A 210 43.36 -25.34 20.13
CA LYS A 210 42.14 -26.14 20.31
C LYS A 210 41.20 -25.91 19.13
N PRO A 211 40.45 -26.94 18.66
CA PRO A 211 39.49 -26.78 17.56
C PRO A 211 38.49 -25.63 17.78
N MET A 212 38.05 -25.42 19.02
CA MET A 212 37.18 -24.32 19.39
C MET A 212 37.80 -22.94 19.12
N ASP A 213 39.07 -22.76 19.47
CA ASP A 213 39.79 -21.50 19.25
C ASP A 213 39.97 -21.22 17.76
N VAL A 214 40.20 -22.26 16.94
CA VAL A 214 40.23 -22.16 15.47
C VAL A 214 38.88 -21.65 14.93
N LEU A 215 37.76 -22.19 15.43
CA LEU A 215 36.42 -21.73 15.03
C LEU A 215 36.17 -20.27 15.46
N ALA A 216 36.56 -19.87 16.67
CA ALA A 216 36.48 -18.47 17.12
C ALA A 216 37.29 -17.53 16.20
N LEU A 217 38.50 -17.94 15.79
CA LEU A 217 39.34 -17.18 14.87
C LEU A 217 38.68 -17.06 13.48
N LYS A 218 38.06 -18.13 12.97
CA LYS A 218 37.30 -18.10 11.70
C LYS A 218 36.13 -17.11 11.75
N VAL A 219 35.36 -17.12 12.84
CA VAL A 219 34.27 -16.16 13.06
C VAL A 219 34.80 -14.72 13.09
N ARG A 220 35.90 -14.47 13.81
CA ARG A 220 36.53 -13.14 13.87
C ARG A 220 37.01 -12.67 12.50
N ARG A 221 37.67 -13.54 11.72
CA ARG A 221 38.09 -13.23 10.34
C ARG A 221 36.90 -12.89 9.45
N ALA A 222 35.84 -13.70 9.48
CA ALA A 222 34.63 -13.46 8.70
C ALA A 222 33.96 -12.12 9.08
N ALA A 223 33.87 -11.82 10.38
CA ALA A 223 33.32 -10.55 10.86
C ALA A 223 34.17 -9.34 10.41
N MET A 224 35.49 -9.43 10.48
CA MET A 224 36.41 -8.38 10.00
C MET A 224 36.30 -8.20 8.48
N MET A 225 36.23 -9.29 7.71
CA MET A 225 36.00 -9.20 6.26
C MET A 225 34.69 -8.49 5.93
N LEU A 226 33.60 -8.84 6.61
CA LEU A 226 32.30 -8.18 6.42
C LEU A 226 32.31 -6.72 6.89
N HIS A 227 33.02 -6.41 7.97
CA HIS A 227 33.21 -5.04 8.42
C HIS A 227 33.83 -4.19 7.31
N HIS A 228 34.90 -4.66 6.67
CA HIS A 228 35.62 -3.90 5.63
C HIS A 228 35.09 -4.14 4.20
N GLY A 229 33.89 -4.71 4.04
CA GLY A 229 33.24 -4.89 2.73
C GLY A 229 33.85 -5.96 1.82
N ARG A 230 34.68 -6.87 2.36
CA ARG A 230 35.30 -8.00 1.64
C ARG A 230 34.36 -9.19 1.56
N ASP A 231 33.18 -8.97 0.99
CA ASP A 231 32.03 -9.88 1.02
C ASP A 231 32.30 -11.26 0.41
N ALA A 232 33.03 -11.30 -0.71
CA ALA A 232 33.33 -12.56 -1.39
C ALA A 232 34.25 -13.46 -0.57
N GLU A 233 35.21 -12.88 0.16
CA GLU A 233 36.13 -13.61 1.02
C GLU A 233 35.44 -14.04 2.31
N ALA A 234 34.64 -13.15 2.92
CA ALA A 234 33.81 -13.48 4.07
C ALA A 234 32.90 -14.67 3.78
N LYS A 235 32.28 -14.70 2.59
CA LYS A 235 31.43 -15.81 2.18
C LYS A 235 32.20 -17.14 2.16
N ARG A 236 33.42 -17.18 1.60
CA ARG A 236 34.24 -18.40 1.56
C ARG A 236 34.64 -18.85 2.97
N GLU A 237 35.04 -17.92 3.84
CA GLU A 237 35.40 -18.22 5.22
C GLU A 237 34.19 -18.78 5.99
N LEU A 238 33.00 -18.22 5.79
CA LEU A 238 31.74 -18.69 6.38
C LEU A 238 31.29 -20.05 5.82
N ASP A 239 31.44 -20.29 4.53
CA ASP A 239 31.16 -21.60 3.92
C ASP A 239 32.12 -22.67 4.48
N GLY A 240 33.40 -22.32 4.69
CA GLY A 240 34.38 -23.19 5.33
C GLY A 240 34.21 -23.36 6.84
N LEU A 241 33.50 -22.43 7.51
CA LEU A 241 33.07 -22.57 8.91
C LEU A 241 31.89 -23.55 9.01
N GLU A 242 30.89 -23.41 8.14
CA GLU A 242 29.71 -24.28 8.06
C GLU A 242 30.13 -25.73 7.73
N ALA A 243 31.10 -25.93 6.83
CA ALA A 243 31.64 -27.25 6.52
C ALA A 243 32.39 -27.88 7.71
N ALA A 244 32.99 -27.08 8.59
CA ALA A 244 33.71 -27.56 9.77
C ALA A 244 32.77 -27.93 10.93
N VAL A 245 31.53 -27.43 10.91
CA VAL A 245 30.51 -27.72 11.91
C VAL A 245 29.23 -28.20 11.20
N PRO A 246 29.23 -29.44 10.67
CA PRO A 246 28.08 -29.96 9.93
C PRO A 246 26.87 -30.17 10.85
N ARG A 247 25.68 -30.38 10.27
CA ARG A 247 24.41 -30.44 11.02
C ARG A 247 24.32 -31.61 12.02
N ASP A 248 25.05 -32.68 11.76
CA ASP A 248 25.19 -33.87 12.61
C ASP A 248 26.28 -33.72 13.68
N ALA A 249 27.02 -32.61 13.69
CA ALA A 249 27.96 -32.31 14.76
C ALA A 249 27.25 -32.13 16.11
N ASP A 250 28.04 -32.25 17.17
CA ASP A 250 27.61 -32.08 18.54
C ASP A 250 26.78 -30.79 18.72
N GLN A 251 25.65 -30.91 19.43
CA GLN A 251 24.71 -29.82 19.61
C GLN A 251 25.33 -28.67 20.40
N GLU A 252 26.21 -28.97 21.36
CA GLU A 252 26.89 -27.94 22.15
C GLU A 252 27.86 -27.12 21.29
N LEU A 253 28.64 -27.79 20.43
CA LEU A 253 29.51 -27.15 19.45
C LEU A 253 28.74 -26.25 18.48
N ARG A 254 27.59 -26.72 17.98
CA ARG A 254 26.70 -25.93 17.10
C ARG A 254 26.16 -24.70 17.81
N ARG A 255 25.65 -24.85 19.03
CA ARG A 255 25.15 -23.74 19.86
C ARG A 255 26.25 -22.73 20.16
N TRP A 256 27.43 -23.18 20.54
CA TRP A 256 28.55 -22.29 20.81
C TRP A 256 28.97 -21.52 19.56
N THR A 257 29.12 -22.20 18.42
CA THR A 257 29.54 -21.56 17.16
C THR A 257 28.51 -20.55 16.67
N GLY A 258 27.21 -20.90 16.74
CA GLY A 258 26.11 -19.98 16.47
C GLY A 258 26.14 -18.75 17.40
N GLY A 259 26.25 -18.96 18.71
CA GLY A 259 26.38 -17.87 19.69
C GLY A 259 27.55 -16.93 19.40
N ARG A 260 28.70 -17.45 18.93
CA ARG A 260 29.85 -16.62 18.51
C ARG A 260 29.55 -15.79 17.26
N LEU A 261 28.85 -16.34 16.28
CA LEU A 261 28.40 -15.61 15.09
C LEU A 261 27.38 -14.52 15.44
N ALA A 262 26.46 -14.81 16.36
CA ALA A 262 25.50 -13.84 16.87
C ALA A 262 26.19 -12.70 17.64
N ALA A 263 27.22 -13.02 18.42
CA ALA A 263 28.02 -12.01 19.12
C ALA A 263 28.76 -11.09 18.14
N ALA A 264 29.38 -11.66 17.11
CA ALA A 264 29.98 -10.88 16.04
C ALA A 264 28.95 -10.02 15.29
N ALA A 265 27.73 -10.53 15.08
CA ALA A 265 26.64 -9.76 14.50
C ALA A 265 26.20 -8.58 15.38
N ALA A 266 26.13 -8.76 16.70
CA ALA A 266 25.83 -7.69 17.65
C ALA A 266 26.82 -6.52 17.54
N ASN A 267 28.12 -6.84 17.41
CA ASN A 267 29.16 -5.83 17.21
C ASN A 267 28.98 -5.08 15.88
N LEU A 268 28.67 -5.80 14.79
CA LEU A 268 28.38 -5.17 13.49
C LEU A 268 27.12 -4.29 13.54
N PHE A 269 26.08 -4.67 14.28
CA PHE A 269 24.91 -3.82 14.52
C PHE A 269 25.26 -2.55 15.31
N ALA A 270 26.10 -2.67 16.34
CA ALA A 270 26.58 -1.53 17.11
C ALA A 270 27.32 -0.52 16.22
N GLN A 271 28.11 -1.04 15.27
CA GLN A 271 28.84 -0.29 14.24
C GLN A 271 27.97 0.13 13.03
N GLN A 272 26.63 -0.01 13.13
CA GLN A 272 25.65 0.39 12.11
C GLN A 272 25.72 -0.40 10.79
N LYS A 273 26.39 -1.56 10.75
CA LYS A 273 26.53 -2.45 9.58
C LYS A 273 25.49 -3.56 9.58
N SER A 274 24.21 -3.18 9.49
CA SER A 274 23.07 -4.11 9.61
C SER A 274 23.05 -5.23 8.59
N GLU A 275 23.43 -4.97 7.33
CA GLU A 275 23.42 -6.01 6.29
C GLU A 275 24.48 -7.09 6.56
N ALA A 276 25.69 -6.66 6.92
CA ALA A 276 26.78 -7.52 7.33
C ALA A 276 26.40 -8.36 8.58
N ALA A 277 25.80 -7.73 9.59
CA ALA A 277 25.32 -8.42 10.79
C ALA A 277 24.28 -9.51 10.46
N ASN A 278 23.29 -9.20 9.61
CA ASN A 278 22.28 -10.16 9.20
C ASN A 278 22.87 -11.35 8.42
N ARG A 279 23.90 -11.13 7.60
CA ARG A 279 24.61 -12.24 6.92
C ARG A 279 25.25 -13.20 7.91
N LEU A 280 25.81 -12.71 9.02
CA LEU A 280 26.32 -13.58 10.09
C LEU A 280 25.18 -14.35 10.78
N LEU A 281 24.06 -13.69 11.08
CA LEU A 281 22.90 -14.36 11.70
C LEU A 281 22.25 -15.41 10.79
N GLU A 282 22.21 -15.18 9.48
CA GLU A 282 21.76 -16.20 8.52
C GLU A 282 22.64 -17.45 8.55
N ARG A 283 23.95 -17.29 8.73
CA ARG A 283 24.89 -18.42 8.87
C ARG A 283 24.77 -19.07 10.25
N SER A 284 24.63 -18.27 11.30
CA SER A 284 24.33 -18.72 12.65
C SER A 284 23.15 -19.68 12.65
N ARG A 285 22.04 -19.29 12.01
CA ARG A 285 20.82 -20.10 11.89
C ARG A 285 21.01 -21.43 11.18
N ARG A 286 21.91 -21.50 10.19
CA ARG A 286 22.18 -22.76 9.45
C ARG A 286 22.96 -23.75 10.29
N ILE A 287 23.91 -23.25 11.09
CA ILE A 287 24.72 -24.04 12.03
C ILE A 287 23.87 -24.44 13.25
N ASN A 288 23.10 -23.50 13.80
CA ASN A 288 22.25 -23.68 14.97
C ASN A 288 20.75 -23.44 14.63
N PRO A 289 20.07 -24.40 13.98
CA PRO A 289 18.66 -24.29 13.62
C PRO A 289 17.70 -24.42 14.81
N ASP A 290 18.19 -24.66 16.02
CA ASP A 290 17.36 -24.77 17.21
C ASP A 290 17.17 -23.41 17.90
N SER A 291 18.06 -22.43 17.66
CA SER A 291 18.00 -21.12 18.32
C SER A 291 16.86 -20.24 17.81
N ALA A 292 16.01 -19.75 18.72
CA ALA A 292 14.87 -18.90 18.38
C ALA A 292 15.27 -17.47 17.99
N THR A 293 16.46 -17.01 18.43
CA THR A 293 16.92 -15.62 18.27
C THR A 293 18.08 -15.44 17.30
N GLU A 294 18.80 -16.51 16.95
CA GLU A 294 19.86 -16.45 15.94
C GLU A 294 19.29 -16.48 14.52
N VAL A 295 18.54 -15.45 14.13
CA VAL A 295 17.98 -15.30 12.78
C VAL A 295 18.25 -13.90 12.25
N ALA A 296 18.25 -13.73 10.92
CA ALA A 296 18.31 -12.39 10.34
C ALA A 296 17.07 -11.57 10.73
N TYR A 297 17.32 -10.36 11.20
CA TYR A 297 16.28 -9.41 11.56
C TYR A 297 15.92 -8.56 10.34
N PRO A 298 14.64 -8.46 9.94
CA PRO A 298 14.24 -7.49 8.94
C PRO A 298 14.31 -6.07 9.53
N VAL A 299 14.71 -5.08 8.73
CA VAL A 299 14.73 -3.66 9.16
C VAL A 299 13.33 -3.18 9.57
N ARG A 300 12.32 -3.66 8.86
CA ARG A 300 10.90 -3.40 9.09
C ARG A 300 10.10 -4.60 8.63
N VAL A 301 9.16 -5.04 9.45
CA VAL A 301 8.20 -6.09 9.08
C VAL A 301 6.80 -5.69 9.51
N THR A 302 5.82 -5.99 8.67
CA THR A 302 4.41 -5.86 9.00
C THR A 302 3.84 -7.24 9.28
N VAL A 303 3.19 -7.39 10.43
CA VAL A 303 2.62 -8.63 10.92
C VAL A 303 1.12 -8.41 11.07
N ASP A 304 0.30 -9.27 10.46
CA ASP A 304 -1.14 -9.27 10.73
C ASP A 304 -1.37 -9.73 12.18
N VAL A 305 -2.31 -9.11 12.91
CA VAL A 305 -2.60 -9.45 14.32
C VAL A 305 -2.86 -10.95 14.50
N ASP A 306 -3.59 -11.56 13.58
CA ASP A 306 -3.94 -12.99 13.62
C ASP A 306 -2.74 -13.92 13.40
N ALA A 307 -1.61 -13.39 12.89
CA ALA A 307 -0.38 -14.14 12.71
C ALA A 307 0.46 -14.19 14.00
N LEU A 308 0.08 -13.43 15.03
CA LEU A 308 0.77 -13.43 16.31
C LEU A 308 0.45 -14.71 17.10
N PRO A 309 1.44 -15.24 17.85
CA PRO A 309 1.18 -16.31 18.81
C PRO A 309 0.26 -15.80 19.94
N GLU A 310 -0.36 -16.72 20.69
CA GLU A 310 -1.23 -16.40 21.85
C GLU A 310 -0.59 -15.36 22.81
N PRO A 311 0.65 -15.55 23.33
CA PRO A 311 1.27 -14.57 24.22
C PRO A 311 1.43 -13.17 23.59
N GLY A 312 1.63 -13.12 22.28
CA GLY A 312 1.75 -11.85 21.54
C GLY A 312 0.42 -11.11 21.42
N ARG A 313 -0.70 -11.84 21.31
CA ARG A 313 -2.05 -11.24 21.28
C ARG A 313 -2.46 -10.72 22.66
N GLU A 314 -2.24 -11.51 23.71
CA GLU A 314 -2.51 -11.09 25.09
C GLU A 314 -1.71 -9.84 25.49
N TRP A 315 -0.41 -9.81 25.13
CA TRP A 315 0.43 -8.63 25.34
C TRP A 315 -0.11 -7.39 24.61
N LEU A 316 -0.53 -7.56 23.35
CA LEU A 316 -1.06 -6.47 22.55
C LEU A 316 -2.37 -5.90 23.14
N GLU A 317 -3.24 -6.77 23.67
CA GLU A 317 -4.47 -6.38 24.35
C GLU A 317 -4.18 -5.57 25.62
N ALA A 318 -3.31 -6.07 26.49
CA ALA A 318 -2.91 -5.37 27.71
C ALA A 318 -2.29 -3.99 27.41
N GLU A 319 -1.48 -3.91 26.35
CA GLU A 319 -0.85 -2.67 25.94
C GLU A 319 -1.84 -1.66 25.33
N ALA A 320 -2.85 -2.16 24.60
CA ALA A 320 -3.95 -1.34 24.11
C ALA A 320 -4.80 -0.78 25.27
N GLU A 321 -5.05 -1.55 26.32
CA GLU A 321 -5.71 -1.06 27.55
C GLU A 321 -4.89 0.04 28.22
N ARG A 322 -3.59 -0.21 28.41
CA ARG A 322 -2.68 0.73 29.08
C ARG A 322 -2.57 2.07 28.36
N LEU A 323 -2.53 2.06 27.03
CA LEU A 323 -2.35 3.27 26.21
C LEU A 323 -3.66 3.89 25.72
N GLY A 324 -4.81 3.29 26.02
CA GLY A 324 -6.09 3.68 25.42
C GLY A 324 -6.11 3.46 23.89
N GLY A 325 -5.33 2.49 23.41
CA GLY A 325 -5.15 2.11 22.02
C GLY A 325 -6.33 1.35 21.42
N TRP A 326 -7.53 1.46 21.99
CA TRP A 326 -8.75 0.81 21.54
C TRP A 326 -9.45 1.61 20.44
N ARG A 327 -10.41 0.96 19.78
CA ARG A 327 -11.25 1.53 18.73
C ARG A 327 -12.08 2.71 19.26
N THR A 328 -11.67 3.94 18.96
CA THR A 328 -12.45 5.15 19.28
C THR A 328 -13.65 5.28 18.33
N LEU A 329 -14.69 6.03 18.72
CA LEU A 329 -15.90 6.26 17.91
C LEU A 329 -15.60 6.55 16.43
N GLY A 330 -14.62 7.41 16.13
CA GLY A 330 -14.24 7.75 14.75
C GLY A 330 -13.65 6.59 13.93
N THR A 331 -13.03 5.59 14.56
CA THR A 331 -12.37 4.47 13.86
C THR A 331 -13.34 3.41 13.33
N TRP A 332 -14.57 3.35 13.85
CA TRP A 332 -15.60 2.42 13.38
C TRP A 332 -16.82 3.13 12.80
N ALA A 333 -17.18 4.30 13.34
CA ALA A 333 -18.32 5.08 12.84
C ALA A 333 -18.10 5.51 11.40
N TRP A 334 -16.89 5.96 11.01
CA TRP A 334 -16.64 6.37 9.63
C TRP A 334 -16.79 5.22 8.61
N PRO A 335 -16.16 4.03 8.81
CA PRO A 335 -16.43 2.89 7.96
C PRO A 335 -17.90 2.42 7.99
N ALA A 336 -18.57 2.49 9.14
CA ALA A 336 -19.99 2.12 9.25
C ALA A 336 -20.90 3.09 8.49
N ILE A 337 -20.72 4.40 8.68
CA ILE A 337 -21.42 5.47 7.96
C ILE A 337 -21.16 5.35 6.47
N LEU A 338 -19.89 5.19 6.05
CA LEU A 338 -19.54 5.01 4.65
C LEU A 338 -20.22 3.78 4.05
N THR A 339 -20.21 2.65 4.77
CA THR A 339 -20.88 1.42 4.34
C THR A 339 -22.39 1.64 4.21
N PHE A 340 -23.01 2.28 5.20
CA PHE A 340 -24.44 2.58 5.18
C PHE A 340 -24.80 3.53 4.04
N SER A 341 -24.05 4.62 3.86
CA SER A 341 -24.24 5.58 2.77
C SER A 341 -24.09 4.92 1.39
N LEU A 342 -23.07 4.06 1.21
CA LEU A 342 -22.89 3.31 -0.02
C LEU A 342 -24.01 2.28 -0.25
N ALA A 343 -24.47 1.61 0.80
CA ALA A 343 -25.60 0.67 0.71
C ALA A 343 -26.90 1.40 0.33
N VAL A 344 -27.18 2.55 0.94
CA VAL A 344 -28.32 3.41 0.59
C VAL A 344 -28.21 3.91 -0.85
N ALA A 345 -27.04 4.41 -1.26
CA ALA A 345 -26.83 4.86 -2.64
C ALA A 345 -27.00 3.73 -3.66
N THR A 346 -26.53 2.52 -3.33
CA THR A 346 -26.74 1.31 -4.14
C THR A 346 -28.24 0.98 -4.25
N LEU A 347 -28.96 0.98 -3.13
CA LEU A 347 -30.41 0.72 -3.10
C LEU A 347 -31.19 1.77 -3.89
N LEU A 348 -30.87 3.06 -3.75
CA LEU A 348 -31.52 4.12 -4.52
C LEU A 348 -31.23 3.99 -6.02
N SER A 349 -30.01 3.64 -6.40
CA SER A 349 -29.64 3.44 -7.81
C SER A 349 -30.36 2.23 -8.41
N LEU A 350 -30.45 1.11 -7.67
CA LEU A 350 -31.22 -0.07 -8.07
C LEU A 350 -32.72 0.25 -8.15
N ALA A 351 -33.28 0.91 -7.14
CA ALA A 351 -34.66 1.35 -7.12
C ALA A 351 -34.98 2.24 -8.34
N PHE A 352 -34.09 3.17 -8.69
CA PHE A 352 -34.25 3.99 -9.88
C PHE A 352 -34.27 3.15 -11.17
N CYS A 353 -33.40 2.13 -11.29
CA CYS A 353 -33.37 1.23 -12.45
C CYS A 353 -34.66 0.39 -12.61
N PHE A 354 -35.35 0.07 -11.51
CA PHE A 354 -36.53 -0.81 -11.51
C PHE A 354 -37.89 -0.08 -11.41
N LEU A 355 -37.92 1.09 -10.77
CA LEU A 355 -39.16 1.80 -10.43
C LEU A 355 -39.36 3.10 -11.22
N SER A 356 -38.39 3.55 -12.01
CA SER A 356 -38.52 4.78 -12.80
C SER A 356 -39.13 4.49 -14.19
N PRO A 357 -40.38 4.88 -14.46
CA PRO A 357 -41.01 4.74 -15.78
C PRO A 357 -40.51 5.76 -16.81
N ASP A 358 -39.67 6.72 -16.41
CA ASP A 358 -39.34 7.93 -17.18
C ASP A 358 -37.98 7.84 -17.92
N VAL A 359 -37.30 6.70 -17.89
CA VAL A 359 -36.02 6.52 -18.58
C VAL A 359 -36.29 6.27 -20.07
N ARG A 360 -36.28 7.35 -20.86
CA ARG A 360 -36.65 7.34 -22.28
C ARG A 360 -35.60 6.68 -23.19
N GLY A 361 -34.44 6.29 -22.67
CA GLY A 361 -33.34 5.75 -23.45
C GLY A 361 -32.58 4.60 -22.77
N VAL A 362 -32.33 3.53 -23.54
CA VAL A 362 -31.53 2.37 -23.12
C VAL A 362 -30.14 2.79 -22.61
N PHE A 363 -29.55 3.85 -23.17
CA PHE A 363 -28.24 4.36 -22.76
C PHE A 363 -28.23 4.98 -21.35
N ASP A 364 -29.24 5.77 -20.99
CA ASP A 364 -29.35 6.35 -19.65
C ASP A 364 -29.52 5.24 -18.61
N TRP A 365 -30.36 4.26 -18.92
CA TRP A 365 -30.57 3.09 -18.09
C TRP A 365 -29.29 2.25 -17.89
N VAL A 366 -28.52 1.99 -18.96
CA VAL A 366 -27.22 1.32 -18.88
C VAL A 366 -26.25 2.11 -17.99
N GLY A 367 -26.21 3.45 -18.12
CA GLY A 367 -25.40 4.32 -17.28
C GLY A 367 -25.70 4.18 -15.79
N PHE A 368 -26.98 4.26 -15.40
CA PHE A 368 -27.40 4.07 -14.00
C PHE A 368 -27.09 2.68 -13.47
N THR A 369 -27.18 1.66 -14.32
CA THR A 369 -26.91 0.28 -13.90
C THR A 369 -25.42 0.04 -13.67
N VAL A 370 -24.53 0.65 -14.48
CA VAL A 370 -23.08 0.65 -14.24
C VAL A 370 -22.74 1.35 -12.91
N ILE A 371 -23.39 2.47 -12.61
CA ILE A 371 -23.24 3.18 -11.33
C ILE A 371 -23.66 2.30 -10.16
N ALA A 372 -24.83 1.63 -10.26
CA ALA A 372 -25.32 0.71 -9.23
C ALA A 372 -24.35 -0.47 -8.99
N ALA A 373 -23.75 -1.03 -10.06
CA ALA A 373 -22.76 -2.09 -9.95
C ALA A 373 -21.48 -1.62 -9.25
N GLY A 374 -20.99 -0.41 -9.60
CA GLY A 374 -19.84 0.20 -8.95
C GLY A 374 -20.07 0.47 -7.45
N LEU A 375 -21.23 1.02 -7.10
CA LEU A 375 -21.63 1.26 -5.70
C LEU A 375 -21.78 -0.04 -4.91
N SER A 376 -22.29 -1.11 -5.51
CA SER A 376 -22.39 -2.44 -4.88
C SER A 376 -21.01 -2.98 -4.49
N VAL A 377 -20.06 -2.92 -5.42
CA VAL A 377 -18.67 -3.34 -5.18
C VAL A 377 -18.03 -2.50 -4.07
N ALA A 378 -18.22 -1.17 -4.11
CA ALA A 378 -17.73 -0.27 -3.08
C ALA A 378 -18.35 -0.57 -1.70
N THR A 379 -19.65 -0.88 -1.65
CA THR A 379 -20.36 -1.24 -0.43
C THR A 379 -19.80 -2.51 0.20
N VAL A 380 -19.56 -3.55 -0.60
CA VAL A 380 -18.96 -4.81 -0.13
C VAL A 380 -17.54 -4.57 0.41
N ALA A 381 -16.75 -3.74 -0.27
CA ALA A 381 -15.41 -3.38 0.19
C ALA A 381 -15.45 -2.60 1.52
N ALA A 382 -16.34 -1.62 1.64
CA ALA A 382 -16.53 -0.83 2.85
C ALA A 382 -17.05 -1.67 4.03
N ALA A 383 -18.06 -2.52 3.80
CA ALA A 383 -18.60 -3.44 4.80
C ALA A 383 -17.51 -4.37 5.33
N ARG A 384 -16.65 -4.88 4.45
CA ARG A 384 -15.53 -5.73 4.87
C ARG A 384 -14.48 -4.96 5.68
N ALA A 385 -14.16 -3.72 5.29
CA ALA A 385 -13.25 -2.88 6.07
C ALA A 385 -13.83 -2.60 7.47
N PHE A 386 -15.14 -2.37 7.57
CA PHE A 386 -15.85 -2.21 8.83
C PHE A 386 -15.81 -3.49 9.68
N LEU A 387 -16.10 -4.66 9.10
CA LEU A 387 -16.07 -5.96 9.78
C LEU A 387 -14.66 -6.32 10.26
N ARG A 388 -13.62 -6.09 9.45
CA ARG A 388 -12.22 -6.30 9.88
C ARG A 388 -11.87 -5.47 11.09
N ALA A 389 -12.22 -4.18 11.05
CA ALA A 389 -11.98 -3.33 12.18
C ALA A 389 -12.83 -3.74 13.40
N ALA A 390 -13.93 -4.50 13.22
CA ALA A 390 -14.70 -5.08 14.32
C ALA A 390 -14.06 -6.35 14.92
N GLU A 391 -13.43 -7.19 14.09
CA GLU A 391 -12.67 -8.36 14.54
C GLU A 391 -11.39 -7.96 15.30
N THR A 392 -10.68 -6.92 14.84
CA THR A 392 -9.46 -6.41 15.49
C THR A 392 -9.72 -5.00 16.06
N PRO A 393 -10.04 -4.88 17.36
CA PRO A 393 -10.53 -3.64 17.96
C PRO A 393 -9.42 -2.63 18.29
N PHE A 394 -8.22 -2.79 17.72
CA PHE A 394 -7.10 -1.90 17.98
C PHE A 394 -7.18 -0.62 17.15
N GLY A 395 -7.07 0.52 17.83
CA GLY A 395 -6.84 1.83 17.25
C GLY A 395 -5.40 1.99 16.75
N LYS A 396 -5.03 3.24 16.43
CA LYS A 396 -3.64 3.56 16.06
C LYS A 396 -2.87 3.96 17.31
N PHE A 397 -1.83 3.21 17.65
CA PHE A 397 -0.92 3.56 18.74
C PHE A 397 0.50 3.05 18.47
N THR A 398 1.46 3.54 19.23
CA THR A 398 2.86 3.11 19.16
C THR A 398 3.31 2.73 20.56
N THR A 399 3.96 1.58 20.69
CA THR A 399 4.45 1.04 21.95
C THR A 399 5.88 0.53 21.82
N ILE A 400 6.60 0.51 22.94
CA ILE A 400 7.95 -0.01 23.07
C ILE A 400 7.84 -1.43 23.64
N HIS A 401 8.17 -2.42 22.81
CA HIS A 401 8.38 -3.80 23.24
C HIS A 401 9.86 -3.96 23.67
N PRO A 402 10.23 -4.88 24.58
CA PRO A 402 11.62 -5.04 25.04
C PRO A 402 12.66 -5.13 23.92
N LEU A 403 12.32 -5.83 22.83
CA LEU A 403 13.19 -6.04 21.66
C LEU A 403 12.90 -5.13 20.45
N HIS A 404 11.73 -4.48 20.40
CA HIS A 404 11.22 -3.86 19.18
C HIS A 404 10.43 -2.57 19.47
N LEU A 405 10.42 -1.63 18.51
CA LEU A 405 9.39 -0.60 18.47
C LEU A 405 8.22 -1.11 17.62
N VAL A 406 6.99 -1.01 18.15
CA VAL A 406 5.80 -1.58 17.52
C VAL A 406 4.77 -0.49 17.27
N GLN A 407 4.34 -0.35 16.01
CA GLN A 407 3.25 0.55 15.63
C GLN A 407 2.03 -0.29 15.24
N VAL A 408 0.92 -0.06 15.91
CA VAL A 408 -0.31 -0.81 15.72
C VAL A 408 -1.27 0.04 14.90
N THR A 409 -1.87 -0.55 13.87
CA THR A 409 -2.86 0.10 13.01
C THR A 409 -3.94 -0.91 12.62
N GLY A 410 -5.03 -0.98 13.38
CA GLY A 410 -6.13 -1.90 13.09
C GLY A 410 -5.69 -3.36 13.18
N ASP A 411 -5.75 -4.08 12.06
CA ASP A 411 -5.41 -5.50 11.95
C ASP A 411 -3.91 -5.76 11.70
N ARG A 412 -3.06 -4.73 11.78
CA ARG A 412 -1.63 -4.81 11.44
C ARG A 412 -0.75 -4.19 12.50
N LEU A 413 0.38 -4.84 12.73
CA LEU A 413 1.50 -4.35 13.50
C LEU A 413 2.68 -4.09 12.57
N ILE A 414 3.32 -2.94 12.69
CA ILE A 414 4.60 -2.64 12.05
C ILE A 414 5.68 -2.72 13.13
N VAL A 415 6.56 -3.70 13.00
CA VAL A 415 7.62 -4.01 13.97
C VAL A 415 8.96 -3.50 13.43
N TRP A 416 9.68 -2.80 14.29
CA TRP A 416 10.98 -2.18 14.03
C TRP A 416 12.00 -2.70 15.06
N PRO A 417 12.85 -3.67 14.69
CA PRO A 417 13.82 -4.24 15.64
C PRO A 417 14.89 -3.25 16.09
N PHE A 418 15.17 -3.22 17.40
CA PHE A 418 16.14 -2.28 17.96
C PHE A 418 17.58 -2.54 17.52
N VAL A 419 17.91 -3.75 17.09
CA VAL A 419 19.22 -4.05 16.47
C VAL A 419 19.52 -3.16 15.26
N HIS A 420 18.49 -2.62 14.59
CA HIS A 420 18.64 -1.72 13.44
C HIS A 420 18.57 -0.23 13.79
N LEU A 421 18.22 0.14 15.02
CA LEU A 421 18.16 1.54 15.43
C LEU A 421 19.59 2.12 15.42
N GLN A 422 19.82 3.19 14.66
CA GLN A 422 21.15 3.80 14.49
C GLN A 422 21.24 5.17 15.14
N ASP A 423 20.16 5.96 15.05
CA ASP A 423 20.15 7.37 15.44
C ASP A 423 18.76 7.75 15.96
N VAL A 424 18.74 8.63 16.96
CA VAL A 424 17.54 9.17 17.61
C VAL A 424 17.75 10.67 17.75
N LYS A 425 16.93 11.47 17.06
CA LYS A 425 17.01 12.93 17.06
C LYS A 425 15.69 13.56 17.50
N LEU A 426 15.77 14.60 18.32
CA LEU A 426 14.63 15.40 18.72
C LEU A 426 14.51 16.60 17.78
N LEU A 427 13.33 16.79 17.21
CA LEU A 427 13.01 17.89 16.29
C LEU A 427 11.87 18.72 16.89
N ASN A 428 12.20 19.94 17.32
CA ASN A 428 11.21 20.86 17.88
C ASN A 428 10.49 21.60 16.75
N HIS A 429 9.16 21.44 16.66
CA HIS A 429 8.34 22.12 15.67
C HIS A 429 7.66 23.35 16.28
N GLN A 430 7.99 24.52 15.73
CA GLN A 430 7.35 25.79 16.06
C GLN A 430 6.48 26.25 14.88
N ASN A 431 5.30 26.78 15.17
CA ASN A 431 4.42 27.40 14.18
C ASN A 431 4.12 28.84 14.60
N ASN A 432 4.43 29.82 13.75
CA ASN A 432 4.30 31.26 14.07
C ASN A 432 4.99 31.69 15.38
N GLY A 433 6.14 31.10 15.70
CA GLY A 433 6.88 31.37 16.94
C GLY A 433 6.31 30.69 18.19
N VAL A 434 5.21 29.94 18.07
CA VAL A 434 4.61 29.17 19.18
C VAL A 434 4.98 27.69 19.05
N TYR A 435 5.47 27.10 20.14
CA TYR A 435 5.78 25.67 20.20
C TYR A 435 4.51 24.83 19.97
N SER A 436 4.57 23.89 19.02
CA SER A 436 3.43 23.05 18.67
C SER A 436 3.57 21.62 19.19
N HIS A 437 4.70 20.98 18.92
CA HIS A 437 5.03 19.61 19.31
C HIS A 437 6.52 19.32 19.06
N THR A 438 7.05 18.27 19.69
CA THR A 438 8.39 17.72 19.41
C THR A 438 8.23 16.39 18.69
N SER A 439 8.95 16.21 17.59
CA SER A 439 8.98 14.95 16.86
C SER A 439 10.27 14.21 17.18
N VAL A 440 10.17 12.92 17.50
CA VAL A 440 11.32 12.03 17.64
C VAL A 440 11.58 11.37 16.29
N GLN A 441 12.68 11.75 15.65
CA GLN A 441 13.15 11.14 14.41
C GLN A 441 14.05 9.95 14.74
N LEU A 442 13.64 8.77 14.29
CA LEU A 442 14.33 7.51 14.46
C LEU A 442 14.88 7.05 13.12
N ARG A 443 16.15 6.61 13.11
CA ARG A 443 16.77 6.01 11.92
C ARG A 443 16.97 4.52 12.13
N PHE A 444 16.27 3.70 11.35
CA PHE A 444 16.42 2.25 11.31
C PHE A 444 17.11 1.85 10.01
N SER A 445 18.42 1.61 10.05
CA SER A 445 19.23 1.44 8.84
C SER A 445 18.99 2.60 7.84
N GLN A 446 18.51 2.32 6.62
CA GLN A 446 18.17 3.32 5.61
C GLN A 446 16.80 3.97 5.80
N LEU A 447 15.93 3.40 6.65
CA LEU A 447 14.57 3.88 6.87
C LEU A 447 14.52 4.93 7.97
N ARG A 448 13.60 5.89 7.81
CA ARG A 448 13.31 6.93 8.80
C ARG A 448 11.89 6.77 9.29
N LEU A 449 11.72 6.87 10.60
CA LEU A 449 10.42 6.92 11.27
C LEU A 449 10.37 8.21 12.08
N VAL A 450 9.26 8.94 11.98
CA VAL A 450 9.03 10.16 12.76
C VAL A 450 7.84 9.93 13.67
N VAL A 451 8.04 10.06 14.97
CA VAL A 451 7.02 9.90 15.99
C VAL A 451 6.71 11.26 16.61
N PRO A 452 5.57 11.89 16.27
CA PRO A 452 5.20 13.18 16.86
C PRO A 452 4.74 12.99 18.30
N MET A 453 5.23 13.84 19.21
CA MET A 453 4.90 13.80 20.64
C MET A 453 4.59 15.20 21.17
N ARG A 454 3.64 15.29 22.11
CA ARG A 454 3.31 16.56 22.77
C ARG A 454 4.19 16.75 24.01
N GLY A 455 5.11 17.71 23.93
CA GLY A 455 6.02 18.08 25.02
C GLY A 455 7.42 17.50 24.82
N GLU A 456 8.43 18.35 25.06
CA GLU A 456 9.84 18.03 24.86
C GLU A 456 10.34 16.99 25.86
N GLU A 457 10.03 17.14 27.15
CA GLU A 457 10.40 16.19 28.21
C GLU A 457 9.90 14.76 27.93
N LYS A 458 8.67 14.62 27.44
CA LYS A 458 8.12 13.29 27.05
C LYS A 458 8.86 12.69 25.86
N ALA A 459 9.29 13.52 24.92
CA ALA A 459 10.06 13.10 23.76
C ALA A 459 11.48 12.67 24.17
N GLU A 460 12.10 13.37 25.11
CA GLU A 460 13.41 13.01 25.69
C GLU A 460 13.35 11.69 26.44
N LEU A 461 12.38 11.50 27.35
CA LEU A 461 12.20 10.24 28.08
C LEU A 461 11.96 9.07 27.13
N PHE A 462 11.14 9.26 26.09
CA PHE A 462 10.91 8.26 25.05
C PHE A 462 12.21 7.94 24.29
N ALA A 463 13.00 8.94 23.91
CA ALA A 463 14.28 8.72 23.23
C ALA A 463 15.30 7.97 24.10
N GLN A 464 15.41 8.32 25.38
CA GLN A 464 16.29 7.65 26.34
C GLN A 464 15.90 6.18 26.52
N GLU A 465 14.60 5.89 26.65
CA GLU A 465 14.10 4.52 26.74
C GLU A 465 14.45 3.70 25.50
N LEU A 466 14.27 4.23 24.30
CA LEU A 466 14.65 3.53 23.05
C LEU A 466 16.14 3.21 22.98
N LEU A 467 17.00 4.15 23.40
CA LEU A 467 18.45 3.93 23.44
C LEU A 467 18.84 2.91 24.51
N GLY A 468 18.17 2.91 25.67
CA GLY A 468 18.32 1.90 26.72
C GLY A 468 17.96 0.50 26.21
N ARG A 469 16.80 0.36 25.56
CA ARG A 469 16.34 -0.92 24.95
C ARG A 469 17.32 -1.41 23.90
N ARG A 470 17.78 -0.53 23.00
CA ARG A 470 18.81 -0.89 22.00
C ARG A 470 20.08 -1.43 22.65
N ARG A 471 20.61 -0.75 23.67
CA ARG A 471 21.83 -1.18 24.36
C ARG A 471 21.66 -2.56 24.97
N ARG A 472 20.53 -2.78 25.66
CA ARG A 472 20.17 -4.07 26.27
C ARG A 472 20.07 -5.19 25.24
N VAL A 473 19.39 -4.95 24.12
CA VAL A 473 19.24 -5.93 23.03
C VAL A 473 20.61 -6.32 22.46
N LEU A 474 21.48 -5.35 22.19
CA LEU A 474 22.83 -5.63 21.66
C LEU A 474 23.70 -6.37 22.69
N GLU A 475 23.61 -6.02 23.98
CA GLU A 475 24.32 -6.72 25.06
C GLU A 475 23.89 -8.19 25.15
N LEU A 476 22.58 -8.45 25.13
CA LEU A 476 22.05 -9.81 25.22
C LEU A 476 22.36 -10.63 23.97
N LEU A 477 22.23 -10.04 22.78
CA LEU A 477 22.65 -10.70 21.53
C LEU A 477 24.15 -11.01 21.56
N ASN A 478 24.98 -10.10 22.09
CA ASN A 478 26.42 -10.31 22.24
C ASN A 478 26.77 -11.46 23.19
N ARG A 479 25.95 -11.68 24.21
CA ARG A 479 26.13 -12.78 25.17
C ARG A 479 25.42 -14.08 24.75
N GLY A 480 24.71 -14.09 23.62
CA GLY A 480 23.88 -15.24 23.22
C GLY A 480 22.72 -15.51 24.19
N MET A 481 22.28 -14.48 24.94
CA MET A 481 21.23 -14.57 25.96
C MET A 481 19.98 -13.78 25.57
N LEU A 482 19.76 -13.55 24.28
CA LEU A 482 18.60 -12.78 23.84
C LEU A 482 17.28 -13.48 24.19
N ASP A 483 17.26 -14.81 24.22
CA ASP A 483 16.12 -15.62 24.66
C ASP A 483 15.75 -15.41 26.14
N ALA A 484 16.67 -14.87 26.97
CA ALA A 484 16.42 -14.60 28.38
C ALA A 484 15.67 -13.28 28.64
N GLU A 485 15.50 -12.43 27.62
CA GLU A 485 14.73 -11.20 27.76
C GLU A 485 13.23 -11.51 27.83
N SER A 486 12.51 -10.83 28.71
CA SER A 486 11.05 -10.98 28.76
C SER A 486 10.42 -10.46 27.47
N GLY A 487 9.39 -11.15 26.98
CA GLY A 487 8.67 -10.77 25.75
C GLY A 487 9.23 -11.35 24.44
N VAL A 488 10.32 -12.13 24.45
CA VAL A 488 10.80 -12.86 23.25
C VAL A 488 9.68 -13.72 22.64
N GLU A 489 8.87 -14.36 23.47
CA GLU A 489 7.75 -15.22 23.05
C GLU A 489 6.58 -14.45 22.43
N GLN A 490 6.42 -13.16 22.77
CA GLN A 490 5.34 -12.31 22.27
C GLN A 490 5.57 -11.98 20.78
N LEU A 491 6.81 -11.65 20.42
CA LEU A 491 7.24 -11.32 19.07
C LEU A 491 8.56 -12.04 18.73
N PRO A 492 8.52 -13.36 18.48
CA PRO A 492 9.74 -14.14 18.29
C PRO A 492 10.41 -13.76 16.97
N ALA A 493 11.75 -13.71 16.98
CA ALA A 493 12.53 -13.32 15.81
C ALA A 493 12.28 -14.23 14.61
N THR A 494 12.00 -15.53 14.85
CA THR A 494 11.61 -16.51 13.83
C THR A 494 10.33 -16.13 13.08
N LEU A 495 9.35 -15.52 13.76
CA LEU A 495 8.13 -15.00 13.12
C LEU A 495 8.48 -13.83 12.20
N LEU A 496 9.30 -12.89 12.68
CA LEU A 496 9.70 -11.71 11.93
C LEU A 496 10.52 -12.09 10.68
N ALA A 497 11.40 -13.08 10.80
CA ALA A 497 12.23 -13.57 9.70
C ALA A 497 11.40 -14.14 8.53
N ARG A 498 10.18 -14.66 8.77
CA ARG A 498 9.27 -15.14 7.70
C ARG A 498 8.86 -14.03 6.73
N GLY A 499 8.89 -12.77 7.17
CA GLY A 499 8.50 -11.63 6.34
C GLY A 499 9.44 -11.38 5.15
N GLY A 500 10.66 -11.91 5.18
CA GLY A 500 11.68 -11.70 4.16
C GLY A 500 11.93 -10.21 3.86
N SER A 501 12.40 -9.90 2.64
CA SER A 501 12.66 -8.52 2.20
C SER A 501 11.40 -7.71 1.88
N ARG A 502 10.25 -8.38 1.68
CA ARG A 502 8.96 -7.75 1.32
C ARG A 502 8.01 -7.55 2.51
N GLY A 503 8.45 -7.86 3.73
CA GLY A 503 7.98 -7.27 4.98
C GLY A 503 6.51 -7.51 5.34
N HIS A 504 5.92 -8.65 4.98
CA HIS A 504 4.55 -8.99 5.38
C HIS A 504 4.43 -10.44 5.87
N VAL A 505 4.09 -10.61 7.15
CA VAL A 505 3.79 -11.90 7.78
C VAL A 505 2.28 -12.00 7.95
N ARG A 506 1.68 -13.06 7.40
CA ARG A 506 0.23 -13.33 7.45
C ARG A 506 -0.02 -14.67 8.09
N ALA A 507 -1.19 -14.83 8.70
CA ALA A 507 -1.64 -16.10 9.25
C ALA A 507 -1.78 -17.17 8.13
N GLU A 508 -1.35 -18.40 8.44
CA GLU A 508 -1.48 -19.53 7.52
C GLU A 508 -2.96 -19.84 7.26
N GLY A 509 -3.34 -20.07 5.99
CA GLY A 509 -4.72 -20.40 5.60
C GLY A 509 -5.62 -19.21 5.23
N ARG A 510 -5.18 -17.95 5.39
CA ARG A 510 -5.97 -16.78 4.97
C ARG A 510 -5.87 -16.58 3.46
N ALA A 511 -6.98 -16.77 2.75
CA ALA A 511 -7.03 -16.61 1.29
C ALA A 511 -6.55 -15.20 0.86
N ARG A 512 -5.66 -15.14 -0.15
CA ARG A 512 -5.37 -13.91 -0.90
C ARG A 512 -6.71 -13.30 -1.35
N PHE A 513 -6.79 -11.96 -1.35
CA PHE A 513 -7.86 -11.12 -1.92
C PHE A 513 -8.91 -11.96 -2.68
N PRO A 514 -10.14 -12.15 -2.17
CA PRO A 514 -11.09 -13.02 -2.85
C PRO A 514 -11.67 -12.22 -4.01
N VAL A 515 -10.88 -12.11 -5.07
CA VAL A 515 -11.28 -11.64 -6.38
C VAL A 515 -12.55 -12.39 -6.80
N ARG A 516 -12.71 -13.65 -6.39
CA ARG A 516 -13.91 -14.46 -6.61
C ARG A 516 -15.21 -13.86 -6.04
N GLY A 517 -15.20 -13.30 -4.82
CA GLY A 517 -16.40 -12.70 -4.23
C GLY A 517 -16.78 -11.37 -4.91
N MET A 518 -15.78 -10.59 -5.29
CA MET A 518 -15.96 -9.32 -6.00
C MET A 518 -16.38 -9.55 -7.47
N LEU A 519 -15.81 -10.57 -8.12
CA LEU A 519 -16.24 -11.03 -9.45
C LEU A 519 -17.65 -11.63 -9.41
N ALA A 520 -18.00 -12.37 -8.36
CA ALA A 520 -19.36 -12.90 -8.20
C ALA A 520 -20.39 -11.78 -8.00
N ALA A 521 -20.06 -10.76 -7.21
CA ALA A 521 -20.91 -9.58 -7.04
C ALA A 521 -21.04 -8.78 -8.35
N ALA A 522 -19.93 -8.59 -9.08
CA ALA A 522 -19.92 -7.93 -10.38
C ALA A 522 -20.70 -8.74 -11.44
N ALA A 523 -20.55 -10.06 -11.45
CA ALA A 523 -21.30 -10.96 -12.33
C ALA A 523 -22.78 -10.99 -11.99
N GLY A 524 -23.14 -10.97 -10.70
CA GLY A 524 -24.52 -10.85 -10.24
C GLY A 524 -25.15 -9.54 -10.71
N ALA A 525 -24.43 -8.42 -10.58
CA ALA A 525 -24.89 -7.13 -11.09
C ALA A 525 -25.05 -7.14 -12.62
N ALA A 526 -24.08 -7.70 -13.36
CA ALA A 526 -24.15 -7.84 -14.82
C ALA A 526 -25.32 -8.72 -15.27
N LEU A 527 -25.61 -9.81 -14.54
CA LEU A 527 -26.75 -10.69 -14.80
C LEU A 527 -28.07 -9.95 -14.56
N VAL A 528 -28.17 -9.19 -13.47
CA VAL A 528 -29.33 -8.35 -13.18
C VAL A 528 -29.55 -7.33 -14.30
N VAL A 529 -28.48 -6.71 -14.83
CA VAL A 529 -28.56 -5.83 -16.01
C VAL A 529 -29.13 -6.60 -17.20
N ALA A 530 -28.51 -7.72 -17.58
CA ALA A 530 -28.92 -8.49 -18.76
C ALA A 530 -30.38 -8.96 -18.67
N LEU A 531 -30.85 -9.36 -17.49
CA LEU A 531 -32.21 -9.83 -17.26
C LEU A 531 -33.26 -8.71 -17.23
N SER A 532 -32.86 -7.46 -17.01
CA SER A 532 -33.78 -6.32 -16.88
C SER A 532 -33.90 -5.46 -18.13
N VAL A 533 -32.99 -5.57 -19.11
CA VAL A 533 -33.09 -4.89 -20.41
C VAL A 533 -34.37 -5.24 -21.15
N ALA A 534 -34.68 -6.54 -21.31
CA ALA A 534 -35.84 -6.97 -22.08
C ALA A 534 -37.18 -6.59 -21.43
N PRO A 535 -37.40 -6.75 -20.11
CA PRO A 535 -38.58 -6.22 -19.43
C PRO A 535 -38.71 -4.70 -19.55
N HIS A 536 -37.60 -3.95 -19.41
CA HIS A 536 -37.64 -2.49 -19.49
C HIS A 536 -37.98 -2.02 -20.91
N ALA A 537 -37.37 -2.61 -21.93
CA ALA A 537 -37.71 -2.34 -23.33
C ALA A 537 -39.19 -2.62 -23.63
N ARG A 538 -39.76 -3.69 -23.05
CA ARG A 538 -41.20 -3.99 -23.16
C ARG A 538 -42.08 -2.95 -22.47
N ALA A 539 -41.70 -2.50 -21.27
CA ALA A 539 -42.45 -1.49 -20.53
C ALA A 539 -42.42 -0.12 -21.24
N VAL A 540 -41.28 0.25 -21.82
CA VAL A 540 -41.16 1.47 -22.63
C VAL A 540 -42.05 1.40 -23.87
N ASP A 541 -42.03 0.27 -24.59
CA ASP A 541 -42.90 0.03 -25.76
C ASP A 541 -44.39 0.13 -25.38
N GLU A 542 -44.80 -0.52 -24.28
CA GLU A 542 -46.17 -0.44 -23.74
C GLU A 542 -46.59 0.99 -23.36
N ASN A 543 -45.70 1.77 -22.74
CA ASN A 543 -45.99 3.15 -22.34
C ASN A 543 -46.13 4.09 -23.55
N ILE A 544 -45.22 4.01 -24.53
CA ILE A 544 -45.29 4.83 -25.75
C ILE A 544 -46.57 4.50 -26.52
N TRP A 545 -46.90 3.22 -26.66
CA TRP A 545 -48.14 2.79 -27.29
C TRP A 545 -49.39 3.23 -26.50
N GLY A 546 -49.37 3.14 -25.17
CA GLY A 546 -50.45 3.60 -24.31
C GLY A 546 -50.72 5.11 -24.44
N LEU A 547 -49.67 5.92 -24.54
CA LEU A 547 -49.78 7.36 -24.82
C LEU A 547 -50.35 7.61 -26.22
N ALA A 548 -49.97 6.81 -27.22
CA ALA A 548 -50.49 6.94 -28.59
C ALA A 548 -51.98 6.53 -28.69
N LEU A 549 -52.40 5.47 -27.99
CA LEU A 549 -53.79 4.98 -27.96
C LEU A 549 -54.78 6.01 -27.42
N ASN A 550 -54.40 6.75 -26.38
CA ASN A 550 -55.30 7.66 -25.67
C ASN A 550 -55.57 8.97 -26.41
N GLN A 551 -54.82 9.27 -27.47
CA GLN A 551 -55.03 10.46 -28.28
C GLN A 551 -55.96 10.14 -29.45
N ARG A 552 -56.96 11.00 -29.71
CA ARG A 552 -57.82 10.87 -30.91
C ARG A 552 -57.06 11.10 -32.22
N ASP A 553 -55.90 11.72 -32.10
CA ASP A 553 -55.05 12.16 -33.20
C ASP A 553 -54.19 11.02 -33.77
N LEU A 554 -53.98 10.97 -35.10
CA LEU A 554 -53.13 9.93 -35.70
C LEU A 554 -51.63 10.21 -35.53
N GLY A 555 -51.22 11.45 -35.29
CA GLY A 555 -49.81 11.87 -35.18
C GLY A 555 -48.95 10.98 -34.28
N PRO A 556 -49.32 10.73 -33.02
CA PRO A 556 -48.56 9.84 -32.12
C PRO A 556 -48.46 8.40 -32.60
N THR A 557 -49.50 7.89 -33.26
CA THR A 557 -49.53 6.52 -33.78
C THR A 557 -48.62 6.38 -35.00
N LEU A 558 -48.63 7.39 -35.89
CA LEU A 558 -47.74 7.48 -37.05
C LEU A 558 -46.27 7.67 -36.61
N ALA A 559 -46.02 8.48 -35.58
CA ALA A 559 -44.69 8.64 -35.00
C ALA A 559 -44.17 7.33 -34.40
N TYR A 560 -45.02 6.56 -33.70
CA TYR A 560 -44.66 5.23 -33.19
C TYR A 560 -44.26 4.26 -34.31
N LEU A 561 -45.03 4.20 -35.41
CA LEU A 561 -44.72 3.33 -36.55
C LEU A 561 -43.42 3.73 -37.27
N ARG A 562 -43.18 5.03 -37.42
CA ARG A 562 -41.97 5.56 -38.05
C ARG A 562 -40.72 5.32 -37.20
N ASP A 563 -40.82 5.56 -35.90
CA ASP A 563 -39.67 5.49 -35.00
C ASP A 563 -39.39 4.03 -34.54
N LEU A 564 -40.42 3.15 -34.53
CA LEU A 564 -40.37 1.78 -34.05
C LEU A 564 -41.14 0.79 -34.97
N PRO A 565 -40.70 0.55 -36.22
CA PRO A 565 -41.45 -0.23 -37.22
C PRO A 565 -41.63 -1.72 -36.87
N GLU A 566 -40.71 -2.30 -36.10
CA GLU A 566 -40.72 -3.72 -35.71
C GLU A 566 -41.21 -3.96 -34.26
N ALA A 567 -41.74 -2.95 -33.58
CA ALA A 567 -42.16 -3.07 -32.19
C ALA A 567 -43.41 -3.95 -32.02
N ARG A 568 -43.66 -4.40 -30.78
CA ARG A 568 -44.70 -5.40 -30.48
C ARG A 568 -46.10 -4.95 -30.89
N PHE A 569 -46.37 -3.65 -30.79
CA PHE A 569 -47.67 -3.08 -31.13
C PHE A 569 -47.73 -2.50 -32.55
N ALA A 570 -46.67 -2.59 -33.36
CA ALA A 570 -46.67 -2.08 -34.73
C ALA A 570 -47.83 -2.64 -35.60
N PRO A 571 -48.19 -3.94 -35.55
CA PRO A 571 -49.35 -4.44 -36.30
C PRO A 571 -50.68 -3.82 -35.84
N ARG A 572 -50.82 -3.53 -34.54
CA ARG A 572 -52.03 -2.88 -33.99
C ARG A 572 -52.06 -1.39 -34.30
N ALA A 573 -50.91 -0.73 -34.27
CA ALA A 573 -50.75 0.66 -34.68
C ALA A 573 -51.09 0.82 -36.16
N GLN A 574 -50.58 -0.05 -37.03
CA GLN A 574 -50.90 -0.07 -38.46
C GLN A 574 -52.40 -0.33 -38.69
N ALA A 575 -52.99 -1.32 -38.03
CA ALA A 575 -54.43 -1.60 -38.16
C ALA A 575 -55.29 -0.39 -37.74
N ARG A 576 -54.85 0.38 -36.72
CA ARG A 576 -55.52 1.62 -36.32
C ARG A 576 -55.41 2.70 -37.39
N VAL A 577 -54.21 2.91 -37.95
CA VAL A 577 -53.98 3.85 -39.06
C VAL A 577 -54.87 3.47 -40.24
N ASP A 578 -54.84 2.21 -40.66
CA ASP A 578 -55.63 1.70 -41.79
C ASP A 578 -57.14 1.89 -41.56
N ALA A 579 -57.63 1.68 -40.33
CA ALA A 579 -59.03 1.88 -39.98
C ALA A 579 -59.44 3.35 -40.05
N GLU A 580 -58.63 4.28 -39.54
CA GLU A 580 -58.92 5.72 -39.64
C GLU A 580 -58.80 6.23 -41.07
N LEU A 581 -57.81 5.78 -41.84
CA LEU A 581 -57.68 6.10 -43.26
C LEU A 581 -58.86 5.56 -44.08
N SER A 582 -59.38 4.37 -43.75
CA SER A 582 -60.58 3.81 -44.38
C SER A 582 -61.82 4.65 -44.09
N ARG A 583 -62.01 5.08 -42.83
CA ARG A 583 -63.09 6.01 -42.47
C ARG A 583 -62.95 7.37 -43.16
N ALA A 584 -61.73 7.87 -43.30
CA ALA A 584 -61.46 9.10 -44.04
C ALA A 584 -61.84 8.96 -45.52
N ARG A 585 -61.55 7.81 -46.16
CA ARG A 585 -62.00 7.51 -47.53
C ARG A 585 -63.52 7.44 -47.63
N GLU A 586 -64.18 6.77 -46.70
CA GLU A 586 -65.65 6.68 -46.66
C GLU A 586 -66.28 8.08 -46.54
N ARG A 587 -65.80 8.93 -45.63
CA ARG A 587 -66.25 10.32 -45.48
C ARG A 587 -66.04 11.13 -46.76
N LEU A 588 -64.87 11.00 -47.37
CA LEU A 588 -64.55 11.65 -48.63
C LEU A 588 -65.55 11.24 -49.72
N THR A 589 -65.86 9.94 -49.84
CA THR A 589 -66.82 9.44 -50.83
C THR A 589 -68.28 9.83 -50.52
N ALA A 590 -68.68 9.86 -49.24
CA ALA A 590 -70.04 10.20 -48.83
C ALA A 590 -70.32 11.71 -48.94
N GLY A 591 -69.31 12.56 -48.75
CA GLY A 591 -69.42 14.01 -48.89
C GLY A 591 -69.44 14.51 -50.33
N LEU A 592 -69.16 13.65 -51.31
CA LEU A 592 -68.97 14.00 -52.71
C LEU A 592 -69.98 13.27 -53.60
N ASP A 593 -71.16 13.87 -53.78
CA ASP A 593 -72.15 13.44 -54.78
C ASP A 593 -71.51 13.49 -56.19
N PRO A 594 -71.71 12.51 -57.11
CA PRO A 594 -71.02 12.48 -58.42
C PRO A 594 -71.30 13.70 -59.31
N GLY A 595 -72.34 14.48 -59.02
CA GLY A 595 -72.67 15.75 -59.68
C GLY A 595 -72.14 17.01 -59.00
N SER A 596 -71.43 16.88 -57.87
CA SER A 596 -70.90 18.00 -57.10
C SER A 596 -69.66 18.62 -57.75
N ALA A 597 -69.51 19.95 -57.62
CA ALA A 597 -68.33 20.70 -58.07
C ALA A 597 -67.00 20.21 -57.45
N ALA A 598 -67.06 19.43 -56.37
CA ALA A 598 -65.91 18.88 -55.69
C ALA A 598 -65.50 17.45 -56.13
N ALA A 599 -66.27 16.79 -57.00
CA ALA A 599 -66.00 15.43 -57.49
C ALA A 599 -64.59 15.21 -58.11
N PRO A 600 -63.99 16.16 -58.85
CA PRO A 600 -62.70 15.88 -59.48
C PRO A 600 -61.53 15.86 -58.47
N SER A 601 -61.75 16.20 -57.20
CA SER A 601 -60.71 16.27 -56.16
C SER A 601 -60.44 14.98 -55.41
N VAL A 602 -61.33 14.00 -55.56
CA VAL A 602 -61.20 12.67 -54.95
C VAL A 602 -59.82 12.03 -55.19
N PRO A 603 -59.24 12.07 -56.41
CA PRO A 603 -57.94 11.45 -56.67
C PRO A 603 -56.80 12.06 -55.85
N PHE A 604 -56.82 13.38 -55.63
CA PHE A 604 -55.79 14.08 -54.85
C PHE A 604 -55.80 13.65 -53.37
N PHE A 605 -56.99 13.59 -52.76
CA PHE A 605 -57.14 13.15 -51.38
C PHE A 605 -56.86 11.65 -51.21
N ALA A 606 -57.23 10.83 -52.20
CA ALA A 606 -56.93 9.41 -52.18
C ALA A 606 -55.41 9.14 -52.17
N ASP A 607 -54.66 9.87 -53.01
CA ASP A 607 -53.20 9.82 -53.08
C ASP A 607 -52.53 10.31 -51.77
N LEU A 608 -53.05 11.37 -51.16
CA LEU A 608 -52.59 11.82 -49.84
C LEU A 608 -52.78 10.75 -48.76
N LEU A 609 -53.95 10.11 -48.69
CA LEU A 609 -54.22 9.06 -47.70
C LEU A 609 -53.35 7.82 -47.93
N GLU A 610 -53.05 7.48 -49.19
CA GLU A 610 -52.09 6.41 -49.52
C GLU A 610 -50.66 6.78 -49.10
N ALA A 611 -50.26 8.03 -49.29
CA ALA A 611 -48.97 8.52 -48.82
C ALA A 611 -48.88 8.50 -47.28
N VAL A 612 -49.96 8.78 -46.55
CA VAL A 612 -50.00 8.62 -45.08
C VAL A 612 -49.74 7.18 -44.66
N ALA A 613 -50.38 6.22 -45.33
CA ALA A 613 -50.22 4.80 -45.02
C ALA A 613 -48.80 4.31 -45.29
N ARG A 614 -48.17 4.80 -46.38
CA ARG A 614 -46.83 4.38 -46.81
C ARG A 614 -45.71 5.05 -46.04
N ASP A 615 -45.77 6.37 -45.90
CA ASP A 615 -44.65 7.19 -45.43
C ASP A 615 -44.74 7.51 -43.93
N HIS A 616 -45.82 7.07 -43.26
CA HIS A 616 -46.13 7.33 -41.84
C HIS A 616 -45.94 8.80 -41.43
N SER A 617 -46.22 9.70 -42.38
CA SER A 617 -46.33 11.13 -42.16
C SER A 617 -47.72 11.58 -42.58
N ARG A 618 -48.17 12.69 -42.03
CA ARG A 618 -49.47 13.30 -42.34
C ARG A 618 -49.35 14.77 -42.66
N ARG A 619 -48.12 15.24 -42.81
CA ARG A 619 -47.78 16.65 -42.85
C ARG A 619 -47.95 17.19 -44.27
N VAL A 620 -48.69 18.28 -44.42
CA VAL A 620 -48.83 19.04 -45.66
C VAL A 620 -48.32 20.45 -45.38
N VAL A 621 -47.31 20.88 -46.13
CA VAL A 621 -46.71 22.20 -45.94
C VAL A 621 -47.32 23.19 -46.91
N VAL A 622 -47.61 24.39 -46.42
CA VAL A 622 -47.98 25.55 -47.22
C VAL A 622 -46.80 26.52 -47.20
N GLU A 623 -46.28 26.83 -48.39
CA GLU A 623 -45.22 27.80 -48.58
C GLU A 623 -45.79 29.03 -49.31
N TRP A 624 -45.73 30.20 -48.68
CA TRP A 624 -46.12 31.45 -49.35
C TRP A 624 -44.90 32.14 -49.97
N THR A 625 -44.92 32.35 -51.28
CA THR A 625 -43.86 33.04 -52.04
C THR A 625 -44.44 34.29 -52.71
N ALA A 626 -44.02 35.49 -52.29
CA ALA A 626 -44.39 36.71 -53.00
C ALA A 626 -43.51 36.87 -54.25
N ALA A 627 -44.10 37.18 -55.41
CA ALA A 627 -43.31 37.66 -56.53
C ALA A 627 -42.68 39.01 -56.19
N ASP A 628 -41.52 39.30 -56.79
CA ASP A 628 -40.64 40.44 -56.49
C ASP A 628 -41.42 41.74 -56.24
N ALA A 629 -41.13 42.39 -55.12
CA ALA A 629 -41.66 43.71 -54.83
C ALA A 629 -41.24 44.66 -55.97
N PRO A 630 -42.13 45.51 -56.51
CA PRO A 630 -41.69 46.56 -57.42
C PRO A 630 -40.62 47.41 -56.71
N ASP A 631 -39.56 47.80 -57.42
CA ASP A 631 -38.38 48.52 -56.89
C ASP A 631 -38.72 49.83 -56.15
N ALA A 632 -39.97 50.29 -56.18
CA ALA A 632 -40.50 51.38 -55.37
C ALA A 632 -41.82 51.00 -54.67
N LEU A 633 -41.84 51.09 -53.34
CA LEU A 633 -43.07 51.00 -52.54
C LEU A 633 -43.93 52.26 -52.76
N PRO A 634 -45.25 52.13 -52.99
CA PRO A 634 -46.15 53.29 -53.09
C PRO A 634 -46.12 54.15 -51.82
N GLU A 635 -46.22 55.47 -51.95
CA GLU A 635 -46.25 56.40 -50.81
C GLU A 635 -47.37 56.01 -49.82
N GLY A 636 -46.99 55.79 -48.55
CA GLY A 636 -47.90 55.40 -47.46
C GLY A 636 -47.77 53.96 -46.95
N PHE A 637 -46.97 53.10 -47.59
CA PHE A 637 -46.76 51.71 -47.15
C PHE A 637 -45.37 51.49 -46.55
N THR A 638 -45.30 50.73 -45.44
CA THR A 638 -44.02 50.25 -44.86
C THR A 638 -43.84 48.76 -45.13
N ALA A 639 -42.60 48.33 -45.38
CA ALA A 639 -42.25 46.91 -45.58
C ALA A 639 -42.72 46.01 -44.41
N LYS A 640 -42.77 46.56 -43.19
CA LYS A 640 -43.25 45.88 -41.98
C LYS A 640 -44.77 45.63 -41.99
N ALA A 641 -45.57 46.58 -42.48
CA ALA A 641 -47.03 46.40 -42.62
C ALA A 641 -47.36 45.35 -43.69
N LEU A 642 -46.59 45.33 -44.79
CA LEU A 642 -46.72 44.32 -45.84
C LEU A 642 -46.33 42.92 -45.34
N ALA A 643 -45.26 42.81 -44.54
CA ALA A 643 -44.86 41.56 -43.92
C ALA A 643 -45.86 41.04 -42.87
N ALA A 644 -46.46 41.92 -42.06
CA ALA A 644 -47.48 41.56 -41.07
C ALA A 644 -48.81 41.12 -41.73
N ALA A 645 -49.21 41.78 -42.83
CA ALA A 645 -50.35 41.34 -43.64
C ALA A 645 -50.09 39.97 -44.29
N ARG A 646 -48.85 39.70 -44.74
CA ARG A 646 -48.44 38.39 -45.29
C ARG A 646 -48.53 37.28 -44.26
N SER A 647 -47.98 37.47 -43.05
CA SER A 647 -48.06 36.46 -42.00
C SER A 647 -49.50 36.17 -41.57
N SER A 648 -50.35 37.20 -41.51
CA SER A 648 -51.78 37.02 -41.21
C SER A 648 -52.50 36.22 -42.30
N ARG A 649 -52.19 36.43 -43.58
CA ARG A 649 -52.77 35.67 -44.70
C ARG A 649 -52.28 34.23 -44.77
N GLU A 650 -50.99 34.01 -44.51
CA GLU A 650 -50.39 32.66 -44.43
C GLU A 650 -51.06 31.83 -43.32
N GLU A 651 -51.23 32.40 -42.12
CA GLU A 651 -51.92 31.75 -41.00
C GLU A 651 -53.41 31.47 -41.31
N GLN A 652 -54.12 32.44 -41.91
CA GLN A 652 -55.50 32.25 -42.35
C GLN A 652 -55.62 31.12 -43.38
N LEU A 653 -54.67 31.03 -44.32
CA LEU A 653 -54.66 30.00 -45.35
C LEU A 653 -54.36 28.61 -44.78
N VAL A 654 -53.36 28.49 -43.90
CA VAL A 654 -53.07 27.25 -43.17
C VAL A 654 -54.28 26.80 -42.35
N ALA A 655 -54.90 27.71 -41.59
CA ALA A 655 -56.07 27.39 -40.77
C ALA A 655 -57.28 26.99 -41.63
N ALA A 656 -57.49 27.62 -42.77
CA ALA A 656 -58.56 27.23 -43.69
C ALA A 656 -58.31 25.88 -44.35
N TRP A 657 -57.08 25.61 -44.79
CA TRP A 657 -56.70 24.30 -45.33
C TRP A 657 -56.84 23.20 -44.29
N GLN A 658 -56.39 23.43 -43.05
CA GLN A 658 -56.61 22.49 -41.95
C GLN A 658 -58.11 22.23 -41.74
N ARG A 659 -58.94 23.28 -41.67
CA ARG A 659 -60.40 23.14 -41.54
C ARG A 659 -61.01 22.32 -42.67
N ARG A 660 -60.61 22.57 -43.93
CA ARG A 660 -61.10 21.82 -45.10
C ARG A 660 -60.64 20.36 -45.10
N MET A 661 -59.39 20.09 -44.72
CA MET A 661 -58.87 18.74 -44.55
C MET A 661 -59.64 17.98 -43.46
N ASP A 662 -59.90 18.64 -42.33
CA ASP A 662 -60.66 18.09 -41.21
C ASP A 662 -62.14 17.84 -41.58
N GLU A 663 -62.76 18.71 -42.37
CA GLU A 663 -64.11 18.54 -42.89
C GLU A 663 -64.20 17.36 -43.87
N ALA A 664 -63.23 17.23 -44.79
CA ALA A 664 -63.24 16.22 -45.84
C ALA A 664 -62.85 14.82 -45.33
N LEU A 665 -61.86 14.73 -44.45
CA LEU A 665 -61.24 13.46 -44.03
C LEU A 665 -61.55 13.11 -42.57
N GLY A 666 -61.90 14.11 -41.77
CA GLY A 666 -62.01 14.01 -40.31
C GLY A 666 -60.80 14.66 -39.61
N GLN A 667 -61.05 15.16 -38.40
CA GLN A 667 -60.04 15.81 -37.58
C GLN A 667 -58.86 14.90 -37.25
N GLY A 668 -57.64 15.43 -37.37
CA GLY A 668 -56.41 14.75 -36.93
C GLY A 668 -55.86 13.70 -37.90
N VAL A 669 -56.41 13.60 -39.11
CA VAL A 669 -55.91 12.70 -40.16
C VAL A 669 -54.70 13.32 -40.87
N LEU A 670 -54.80 14.59 -41.26
CA LEU A 670 -53.73 15.38 -41.87
C LEU A 670 -53.41 16.61 -41.01
N LEU A 671 -52.17 17.06 -41.07
CA LEU A 671 -51.70 18.28 -40.43
C LEU A 671 -51.18 19.24 -41.50
N VAL A 672 -51.75 20.44 -41.55
CA VAL A 672 -51.33 21.53 -42.43
C VAL A 672 -50.52 22.55 -41.63
N ASP A 673 -49.37 22.95 -42.14
CA ASP A 673 -48.55 23.99 -41.51
C ASP A 673 -47.75 24.86 -42.48
N ALA A 674 -47.24 25.99 -41.98
CA ALA A 674 -46.44 26.97 -42.72
C ALA A 674 -44.95 26.60 -42.83
N GLY A 675 -44.59 25.32 -42.78
CA GLY A 675 -43.19 24.85 -42.81
C GLY A 675 -42.43 24.99 -41.47
N ARG A 676 -43.04 25.59 -40.45
CA ARG A 676 -42.41 25.95 -39.15
C ARG A 676 -42.61 24.94 -38.01
N THR A 677 -43.20 23.77 -38.26
CA THR A 677 -43.60 22.81 -37.22
C THR A 677 -42.55 21.76 -36.86
N SER A 678 -42.83 21.08 -35.75
CA SER A 678 -41.98 20.14 -35.00
C SER A 678 -41.50 18.92 -35.81
N PRO A 679 -40.25 18.45 -35.60
CA PRO A 679 -39.69 17.27 -36.26
C PRO A 679 -40.44 15.95 -36.00
N ARG A 680 -41.41 15.92 -35.06
CA ARG A 680 -42.18 14.72 -34.72
C ARG A 680 -43.19 14.27 -35.79
N GLU A 681 -43.56 15.14 -36.72
CA GLU A 681 -44.59 14.86 -37.75
C GLU A 681 -44.00 14.27 -39.05
N GLY A 682 -42.66 14.14 -39.11
CA GLY A 682 -41.97 13.59 -40.26
C GLY A 682 -41.84 14.57 -41.44
N PRO A 683 -41.26 14.13 -42.57
CA PRO A 683 -41.14 14.95 -43.77
C PRO A 683 -42.52 15.26 -44.37
N PRO A 684 -42.71 16.42 -45.02
CA PRO A 684 -43.98 16.76 -45.63
C PRO A 684 -44.34 15.76 -46.74
N LEU A 685 -45.59 15.32 -46.77
CA LEU A 685 -46.17 14.53 -47.85
C LEU A 685 -46.32 15.35 -49.13
N ARG A 686 -46.70 16.62 -49.02
CA ARG A 686 -46.89 17.55 -50.14
C ARG A 686 -46.54 18.97 -49.69
N THR A 687 -46.09 19.79 -50.65
CA THR A 687 -45.84 21.21 -50.45
C THR A 687 -46.70 22.04 -51.40
N LEU A 688 -47.54 22.89 -50.83
CA LEU A 688 -48.46 23.81 -51.50
C LEU A 688 -47.79 25.19 -51.58
N ARG A 689 -47.24 25.52 -52.73
CA ARG A 689 -46.61 26.82 -52.96
C ARG A 689 -47.63 27.82 -53.48
N VAL A 690 -47.96 28.81 -52.68
CA VAL A 690 -48.84 29.92 -53.04
C VAL A 690 -47.97 31.07 -53.55
N GLN A 691 -48.25 31.55 -54.75
CA GLN A 691 -47.60 32.69 -55.40
C GLN A 691 -48.58 33.82 -55.61
N GLU A 692 -48.20 35.03 -55.21
CA GLU A 692 -48.96 36.25 -55.47
C GLU A 692 -48.21 37.09 -56.52
N ARG A 693 -48.87 37.42 -57.64
CA ARG A 693 -48.36 38.25 -58.73
C ARG A 693 -49.33 39.39 -59.02
N LEU A 694 -48.80 40.56 -59.38
CA LEU A 694 -49.59 41.67 -59.92
C LEU A 694 -49.38 41.71 -61.43
N ARG A 695 -50.45 41.60 -62.22
CA ARG A 695 -50.41 41.65 -63.68
C ARG A 695 -50.95 43.00 -64.15
N SER A 696 -50.14 43.78 -64.88
CA SER A 696 -50.61 45.00 -65.53
C SER A 696 -51.23 44.67 -66.88
N GLY A 697 -52.45 45.17 -67.12
CA GLY A 697 -53.08 45.12 -68.44
C GLY A 697 -52.40 46.09 -69.42
N ALA A 698 -52.30 45.73 -70.69
CA ALA A 698 -51.84 46.64 -71.74
C ALA A 698 -52.95 47.67 -72.05
N GLY A 699 -52.80 48.89 -71.56
CA GLY A 699 -53.75 50.01 -71.74
C GLY A 699 -54.54 50.36 -70.47
N ALA A 700 -55.09 51.57 -70.40
CA ALA A 700 -55.72 52.14 -69.21
C ALA A 700 -56.99 51.39 -68.76
N THR A 701 -56.82 50.30 -67.99
CA THR A 701 -57.78 49.58 -67.13
C THR A 701 -57.01 48.51 -66.30
N PRO A 702 -57.57 47.95 -65.21
CA PRO A 702 -56.88 47.84 -63.91
C PRO A 702 -55.80 46.74 -63.77
N VAL A 703 -54.97 46.89 -62.73
CA VAL A 703 -54.00 45.86 -62.27
C VAL A 703 -54.78 44.64 -61.78
N GLU A 704 -54.43 43.44 -62.23
CA GLU A 704 -54.99 42.19 -61.72
C GLU A 704 -54.09 41.62 -60.63
N ALA A 705 -54.66 41.27 -59.47
CA ALA A 705 -53.97 40.41 -58.50
C ALA A 705 -54.20 38.95 -58.93
N VAL A 706 -53.11 38.24 -59.20
CA VAL A 706 -53.10 36.83 -59.58
C VAL A 706 -52.52 36.02 -58.44
N TRP A 707 -53.33 35.16 -57.83
CA TRP A 707 -52.85 34.14 -56.89
C TRP A 707 -52.76 32.80 -57.60
N SER A 708 -51.58 32.20 -57.61
CA SER A 708 -51.36 30.88 -58.17
C SER A 708 -50.93 29.89 -57.09
N VAL A 709 -51.63 28.76 -56.96
CA VAL A 709 -51.23 27.67 -56.04
C VAL A 709 -50.64 26.54 -56.86
N THR A 710 -49.42 26.13 -56.52
CA THR A 710 -48.75 24.99 -57.13
C THR A 710 -48.54 23.89 -56.10
N VAL A 711 -48.96 22.68 -56.43
CA VAL A 711 -48.78 21.50 -55.58
C VAL A 711 -47.54 20.76 -56.04
N THR A 712 -46.62 20.50 -55.12
CA THR A 712 -45.38 19.77 -55.39
C THR A 712 -45.28 18.54 -54.49
N SER A 713 -44.60 17.51 -55.00
CA SER A 713 -44.29 16.29 -54.26
C SER A 713 -42.90 16.37 -53.64
N PRO A 714 -42.62 15.59 -52.58
CA PRO A 714 -41.33 15.58 -51.94
C PRO A 714 -40.25 15.16 -52.95
N GLY A 715 -39.22 16.01 -53.14
CA GLY A 715 -38.12 15.75 -54.07
C GLY A 715 -38.35 16.13 -55.53
N SER A 716 -39.49 16.77 -55.88
CA SER A 716 -39.76 17.28 -57.23
C SER A 716 -40.37 18.69 -57.19
N ASP A 717 -39.70 19.66 -57.81
CA ASP A 717 -40.22 21.02 -58.00
C ASP A 717 -41.21 21.12 -59.18
N ALA A 718 -41.44 20.04 -59.92
CA ALA A 718 -42.41 20.03 -61.00
C ALA A 718 -43.84 20.12 -60.44
N PRO A 719 -44.66 21.10 -60.85
CA PRO A 719 -46.01 21.27 -60.34
C PRO A 719 -46.90 20.12 -60.80
N ILE A 720 -47.51 19.42 -59.84
CA ILE A 720 -48.52 18.38 -60.10
C ILE A 720 -49.84 19.02 -60.52
N LEU A 721 -50.13 20.19 -59.94
CA LEU A 721 -51.35 20.94 -60.19
C LEU A 721 -51.04 22.43 -60.01
N SER A 722 -51.55 23.26 -60.91
CA SER A 722 -51.43 24.72 -60.87
C SER A 722 -52.80 25.35 -61.04
N LEU A 723 -53.25 26.11 -60.04
CA LEU A 723 -54.51 26.85 -60.06
C LEU A 723 -54.18 28.34 -60.02
N GLU A 724 -54.69 29.11 -60.98
CA GLU A 724 -54.55 30.57 -61.02
C GLU A 724 -55.91 31.24 -60.83
N LEU A 725 -55.99 32.16 -59.87
CA LEU A 725 -57.11 33.08 -59.71
C LEU A 725 -56.63 34.48 -60.10
N ALA A 726 -57.19 35.04 -61.16
CA ALA A 726 -56.96 36.43 -61.56
C ALA A 726 -58.18 37.27 -61.15
N VAL A 727 -57.95 38.27 -60.29
CA VAL A 727 -59.00 39.18 -59.84
C VAL A 727 -58.75 40.59 -60.40
N PRO A 728 -59.69 41.16 -61.17
CA PRO A 728 -59.58 42.53 -61.65
C PRO A 728 -59.76 43.51 -60.48
N VAL A 729 -58.72 44.32 -60.19
CA VAL A 729 -58.75 45.30 -59.10
C VAL A 729 -59.29 46.63 -59.62
N SER A 730 -60.60 46.79 -59.67
CA SER A 730 -61.25 47.99 -60.22
C SER A 730 -60.96 49.31 -59.46
N SER A 731 -60.35 49.25 -58.26
CA SER A 731 -59.79 50.40 -57.55
C SER A 731 -58.69 49.92 -56.58
N PRO A 732 -57.43 50.38 -56.68
CA PRO A 732 -56.33 49.91 -55.84
C PRO A 732 -56.36 50.45 -54.38
N ALA A 733 -57.53 50.75 -53.80
CA ALA A 733 -57.63 51.60 -52.62
C ALA A 733 -58.56 51.12 -51.47
N ASP A 734 -58.94 49.84 -51.38
CA ASP A 734 -59.60 49.32 -50.16
C ASP A 734 -59.06 47.94 -49.70
N PRO A 735 -58.25 47.88 -48.62
CA PRO A 735 -57.74 46.63 -48.07
C PRO A 735 -58.85 45.65 -47.67
N HIS A 736 -60.05 46.14 -47.35
CA HIS A 736 -61.16 45.31 -46.90
C HIS A 736 -61.77 44.50 -48.05
N VAL A 737 -61.74 45.01 -49.28
CA VAL A 737 -62.24 44.29 -50.47
C VAL A 737 -61.27 43.18 -50.87
N ALA A 738 -59.96 43.44 -50.87
CA ALA A 738 -58.96 42.41 -51.12
C ALA A 738 -58.97 41.31 -50.05
N GLU A 739 -59.12 41.68 -48.78
CA GLU A 739 -59.27 40.73 -47.66
C GLU A 739 -60.60 39.95 -47.75
N ALA A 740 -61.71 40.59 -48.11
CA ALA A 740 -63.01 39.92 -48.29
C ALA A 740 -62.98 38.96 -49.50
N LEU A 741 -62.34 39.34 -50.60
CA LEU A 741 -62.16 38.47 -51.77
C LEU A 741 -61.18 37.34 -51.48
N PHE A 742 -60.10 37.59 -50.73
CA PHE A 742 -59.20 36.55 -50.25
C PHE A 742 -59.93 35.58 -49.31
N ARG A 743 -60.73 36.07 -48.36
CA ARG A 743 -61.55 35.22 -47.49
C ARG A 743 -62.60 34.45 -48.26
N ALA A 744 -63.29 35.08 -49.21
CA ALA A 744 -64.23 34.40 -50.09
C ALA A 744 -63.54 33.35 -50.97
N TRP A 745 -62.31 33.61 -51.41
CA TRP A 745 -61.48 32.65 -52.13
C TRP A 745 -61.07 31.47 -51.23
N VAL A 746 -60.56 31.76 -50.03
CA VAL A 746 -60.19 30.77 -49.02
C VAL A 746 -61.40 29.93 -48.58
N ASP A 747 -62.57 30.54 -48.40
CA ASP A 747 -63.80 29.88 -47.96
C ASP A 747 -64.52 29.14 -49.10
N ARG A 748 -64.48 29.62 -50.36
CA ARG A 748 -65.15 28.97 -51.51
C ARG A 748 -64.30 27.96 -52.26
N TRP A 749 -63.05 27.74 -51.87
CA TRP A 749 -62.22 26.72 -52.53
C TRP A 749 -62.83 25.33 -52.39
N HIS A 750 -63.46 24.89 -53.48
CA HIS A 750 -63.75 23.49 -53.75
C HIS A 750 -62.43 22.82 -54.13
N LEU A 751 -62.04 21.88 -53.28
CA LEU A 751 -61.01 20.86 -53.39
C LEU A 751 -60.42 20.71 -54.82
N PRO A 752 -59.08 20.71 -55.01
CA PRO A 752 -58.45 20.73 -56.32
C PRO A 752 -58.82 19.49 -57.11
N GLY A 753 -59.71 19.68 -58.08
CA GLY A 753 -60.17 18.62 -58.93
C GLY A 753 -59.37 18.49 -60.20
N THR A 754 -58.90 17.27 -60.51
CA THR A 754 -58.27 16.95 -61.79
C THR A 754 -59.32 16.97 -62.91
N GLY A 755 -59.74 18.16 -63.29
CA GLY A 755 -60.56 18.44 -64.46
C GLY A 755 -60.01 19.67 -65.15
N ASN A 756 -59.56 19.49 -66.40
CA ASN A 756 -59.09 20.48 -67.39
C ASN A 756 -58.61 21.86 -66.87
N PRO A 757 -57.35 22.28 -67.13
CA PRO A 757 -56.76 23.54 -66.67
C PRO A 757 -57.34 24.76 -67.41
N ARG A 758 -58.65 25.00 -67.27
CA ARG A 758 -59.24 26.29 -67.60
C ARG A 758 -59.24 27.11 -66.33
N PRO A 759 -58.65 28.32 -66.34
CA PRO A 759 -58.73 29.20 -65.19
C PRO A 759 -60.20 29.43 -64.88
N LEU A 760 -60.61 29.12 -63.64
CA LEU A 760 -61.86 29.61 -63.10
C LEU A 760 -61.69 31.12 -62.95
N LEU A 761 -62.00 31.85 -64.02
CA LEU A 761 -62.16 33.29 -64.02
C LEU A 761 -63.43 33.59 -63.18
N LEU A 762 -63.28 33.56 -61.86
CA LEU A 762 -64.24 34.17 -60.94
C LEU A 762 -64.08 35.67 -61.10
N THR A 763 -64.83 36.26 -62.05
CA THR A 763 -64.92 37.70 -62.17
C THR A 763 -65.49 38.28 -60.89
N ALA A 764 -65.05 39.46 -60.46
CA ALA A 764 -65.57 40.13 -59.27
C ALA A 764 -67.12 40.23 -59.26
N SER A 765 -67.76 40.22 -60.44
CA SER A 765 -69.22 40.16 -60.60
C SER A 765 -69.88 38.86 -60.15
N THR A 766 -69.23 37.69 -60.28
CA THR A 766 -69.78 36.40 -59.82
C THR A 766 -69.62 36.23 -58.30
N LEU A 767 -68.55 36.79 -57.71
CA LEU A 767 -68.38 36.82 -56.25
C LEU A 767 -69.30 37.85 -55.57
N ALA A 768 -69.57 38.99 -56.21
CA ALA A 768 -70.42 40.05 -55.63
C ALA A 768 -71.92 39.74 -55.65
N GLN A 769 -72.44 38.98 -56.64
CA GLN A 769 -73.87 38.64 -56.71
C GLN A 769 -74.31 37.60 -55.68
N GLU A 770 -73.38 36.81 -55.14
CA GLU A 770 -73.68 35.73 -54.19
C GLU A 770 -73.13 36.00 -52.77
N ALA A 771 -72.59 37.20 -52.53
CA ALA A 771 -72.06 37.64 -51.23
C ALA A 771 -72.97 38.66 -50.50
N THR A 772 -74.12 39.02 -51.08
CA THR A 772 -75.24 39.56 -50.29
C THR A 772 -75.97 38.42 -49.60
N PRO A 773 -76.33 38.57 -48.31
CA PRO A 773 -76.69 37.46 -47.41
C PRO A 773 -77.86 36.61 -47.89
#